data_AF-A0A424YS84-F1
#
_entry.id   AF-A0A424YS84-F1
#
_cell.length_a   1.000
_cell.length_b   1.000
_cell.length_c   1.000
_cell.angle_alpha   90.00
_cell.angle_beta   90.00
_cell.angle_gamma   90.00
#
_symmetry.space_group_name_H-M   'P 1'
#
loop_
_entity.id
_entity.type
_entity.pdbx_description
1 polymer ?
#
loop_
_entity_poly.entity_id
_entity_poly.type
_entity_poly.pdbx_seq_one_letter_code
_entity_poly.pdbx_strand_id
1 'polypeptide(L)'
;ISDDNSSKIKPSDKYLRDLIAGRPVLSYPSRPGGFRLRYGRSRNTSFASLGINPASMILMDEFIVTGTQIKTERPGKAAGVAPVDSIEGPTVRLRSGCVIRIDNEIEARAIKPQVDCVLDLGEVLINYGDFLENNHPLIPSSFCFEWWIQECKVSSSSFECDEEKFKNPSQDMALELSFKYNVPLHPKFTYLWHDVTTNEIELLSKFFHDHSKLENNTKLLTFSLEKPDAYTIKSILEKLLVLHRVDQSKLFIDEPLPLLYSLGLNNKLEYKKQVLEIDYNKFDTLSIINELSDLKIFPRSPYRIGARMGRPEKSNRRKMSPAPHVLFPIGDFGGNKRDINAASCFKESMNSKVGEISIQVGNRICPSCNKETHECRCSCGKYTAPKLFCQRCEITVNTDKCPRCGSYSTSIDTRNVDFKSIYQNAFKNLGERNCLDSFKGVKKLMSKHMTPESLEKGILRAKHDLFTFKDGTIRYDMSDMPLTHIRPSEIAVSVDKIKELGYTEDIYGNPLEKSSQILQLKVQDIVISYDAALYLLRATNYIDELLIKHYKKEPYYNAKTIDDIIGSLIIGLAPHTSAGVLGRLVGFTKAAVGFAHPYFHAAKRRNCDGDEDCVMLLMDGLLNFSYEFLPNKRGGKMDAPLVLTTRLDPNEVDKEAHNIDVCSRYPLEFYRAAQKFTNPKDIEDKMDIISNRLGTCDQYEKFMFTHDTSDIACGPVKSAYKTLGTMIEKIDAQLNLADILRSVDASDVAERVLISHFLPDMYGNLRAFSRQGTRCLKCGAKFRRPPLTGKCNKCNNGKVILTVHEGAVKKYLDISMKVSEKYNVSSYTKQRIDLIALDIKSLFENDQSKQMGLSDFM
;
A
#
# COMPACT_ATOMS: atom_id res chain seq x y z
N ILE A 1 44.99 -10.97 6.50
CA ILE A 1 44.36 -10.68 7.80
C ILE A 1 44.88 -9.32 8.21
N SER A 2 44.12 -8.28 7.86
CA SER A 2 44.36 -6.88 8.17
C SER A 2 43.01 -6.39 8.70
N ASP A 3 42.99 -6.00 9.97
CA ASP A 3 41.78 -5.61 10.70
C ASP A 3 41.18 -4.34 10.10
N ASP A 4 40.20 -4.52 9.21
CA ASP A 4 39.25 -3.49 8.80
C ASP A 4 38.29 -3.22 9.96
N ASN A 5 38.74 -2.39 10.91
CA ASN A 5 37.95 -1.91 12.04
C ASN A 5 36.89 -0.85 11.66
N SER A 6 36.19 -1.02 10.52
CA SER A 6 34.97 -0.26 10.24
C SER A 6 33.87 -1.16 9.66
N SER A 7 33.14 -1.81 10.56
CA SER A 7 31.92 -2.59 10.28
C SER A 7 30.73 -1.73 9.81
N LYS A 8 30.94 -0.75 8.93
CA LYS A 8 29.87 0.13 8.40
C LYS A 8 29.14 -0.54 7.23
N ILE A 9 27.82 -0.73 7.37
CA ILE A 9 26.97 -1.30 6.31
C ILE A 9 26.80 -0.29 5.14
N LYS A 10 27.21 -0.69 3.93
CA LYS A 10 27.18 0.16 2.72
C LYS A 10 25.75 0.47 2.22
N PRO A 11 25.46 1.69 1.73
CA PRO A 11 24.16 2.05 1.17
C PRO A 11 23.74 1.18 -0.02
N SER A 12 22.44 0.95 -0.22
CA SER A 12 21.91 0.11 -1.31
C SER A 12 20.95 0.82 -2.26
N ASP A 13 21.32 0.92 -3.53
CA ASP A 13 20.49 1.56 -4.58
C ASP A 13 19.44 0.63 -5.21
N LYS A 14 19.29 -0.60 -4.70
CA LYS A 14 18.45 -1.63 -5.35
C LYS A 14 17.00 -1.19 -5.53
N TYR A 15 16.44 -0.50 -4.55
CA TYR A 15 15.05 -0.06 -4.62
C TYR A 15 14.84 1.00 -5.72
N LEU A 16 15.85 1.81 -6.07
CA LEU A 16 15.75 2.91 -7.05
C LEU A 16 15.75 2.48 -8.53
N ARG A 17 16.05 1.21 -8.85
CA ARG A 17 16.26 0.77 -10.25
C ARG A 17 15.01 0.83 -11.14
N ASP A 18 13.83 0.54 -10.58
CA ASP A 18 12.56 0.45 -11.35
C ASP A 18 11.64 1.63 -11.03
N LEU A 19 12.03 2.84 -11.40
CA LEU A 19 11.34 4.06 -11.02
C LEU A 19 10.25 4.42 -12.05
N ILE A 20 8.99 4.19 -11.66
CA ILE A 20 7.83 4.40 -12.54
C ILE A 20 7.33 5.83 -12.36
N ALA A 21 6.84 6.44 -13.44
CA ALA A 21 6.19 7.75 -13.37
C ALA A 21 4.99 7.77 -12.41
N GLY A 22 4.90 8.86 -11.64
CA GLY A 22 3.93 9.08 -10.58
C GLY A 22 4.26 8.39 -9.26
N ARG A 23 5.42 7.72 -9.14
CA ARG A 23 5.85 7.06 -7.90
C ARG A 23 7.08 7.77 -7.34
N PRO A 24 6.91 8.73 -6.42
CA PRO A 24 8.01 9.55 -5.94
C PRO A 24 9.06 8.75 -5.19
N VAL A 25 10.30 9.22 -5.30
CA VAL A 25 11.37 8.85 -4.38
C VAL A 25 11.29 9.80 -3.20
N LEU A 26 11.36 9.24 -1.99
CA LEU A 26 11.21 9.99 -0.75
C LEU A 26 12.58 10.28 -0.17
N SER A 27 13.46 9.29 -0.18
CA SER A 27 14.83 9.44 0.31
C SER A 27 15.79 8.57 -0.50
N TYR A 28 17.01 9.07 -0.66
CA TYR A 28 18.14 8.29 -1.17
C TYR A 28 18.80 7.44 -0.08
N PRO A 29 19.58 6.42 -0.47
CA PRO A 29 20.10 5.43 0.46
C PRO A 29 21.02 6.06 1.50
N SER A 30 20.71 5.88 2.79
CA SER A 30 21.47 6.44 3.91
C SER A 30 21.81 7.95 3.81
N ARG A 31 21.02 8.74 3.06
CA ARG A 31 21.31 10.16 2.80
C ARG A 31 20.75 11.08 3.90
N PRO A 32 21.47 12.14 4.35
CA PRO A 32 20.95 13.13 5.27
C PRO A 32 19.61 13.73 4.83
N GLY A 33 18.71 13.93 5.80
CA GLY A 33 17.32 14.34 5.57
C GLY A 33 16.35 13.21 5.23
N GLY A 34 16.84 11.99 4.96
CA GLY A 34 15.98 10.80 4.83
C GLY A 34 15.38 10.34 6.17
N PHE A 35 14.53 9.32 6.12
CA PHE A 35 13.86 8.79 7.32
C PHE A 35 14.86 8.32 8.38
N ARG A 36 14.71 8.83 9.61
CA ARG A 36 15.51 8.40 10.76
C ARG A 36 15.00 7.08 11.29
N LEU A 37 15.86 6.07 11.41
CA LEU A 37 15.44 4.77 11.91
C LEU A 37 15.11 4.86 13.41
N ARG A 38 13.90 4.44 13.78
CA ARG A 38 13.52 4.18 15.16
C ARG A 38 13.04 2.74 15.28
N TYR A 39 13.65 1.97 16.19
CA TYR A 39 13.18 0.62 16.46
C TYR A 39 11.92 0.65 17.32
N GLY A 40 10.90 -0.04 16.85
CA GLY A 40 9.70 -0.27 17.64
C GLY A 40 8.59 -0.89 16.81
N ARG A 41 7.49 -1.17 17.49
CA ARG A 41 6.30 -1.76 16.92
C ARG A 41 5.10 -1.03 17.49
N SER A 42 4.23 -0.59 16.59
CA SER A 42 2.92 -0.06 16.92
C SER A 42 1.85 -1.15 16.78
N ARG A 43 0.66 -0.87 17.33
CA ARG A 43 -0.53 -1.71 17.23
C ARG A 43 -0.86 -2.12 15.80
N ASN A 44 -0.60 -1.22 14.84
CA ASN A 44 -0.89 -1.30 13.42
C ASN A 44 0.35 -1.52 12.51
N THR A 45 1.50 -1.90 13.08
CA THR A 45 2.73 -2.21 12.32
C THR A 45 3.25 -3.63 12.61
N SER A 46 4.39 -4.01 12.00
CA SER A 46 5.01 -5.35 11.97
C SER A 46 4.56 -6.20 10.78
N PHE A 47 5.11 -7.40 10.63
CA PHE A 47 4.78 -8.34 9.56
C PHE A 47 4.93 -7.70 8.16
N ALA A 48 6.12 -7.12 7.93
CA ALA A 48 6.46 -6.32 6.75
C ALA A 48 5.68 -5.00 6.61
N SER A 49 5.29 -4.37 7.71
CA SER A 49 4.71 -3.01 7.69
C SER A 49 5.45 -2.07 8.65
N LEU A 50 5.61 -0.83 8.21
CA LEU A 50 6.36 0.23 8.90
C LEU A 50 5.46 1.39 9.33
N GLY A 51 5.89 2.09 10.38
CA GLY A 51 5.19 3.27 10.90
C GLY A 51 5.80 4.57 10.38
N ILE A 52 4.97 5.50 9.93
CA ILE A 52 5.36 6.87 9.56
C ILE A 52 4.43 7.86 10.27
N ASN A 53 4.96 9.02 10.64
CA ASN A 53 4.15 10.09 11.21
C ASN A 53 3.15 10.64 10.16
N PRO A 54 1.85 10.79 10.50
CA PRO A 54 0.84 11.38 9.60
C PRO A 54 1.21 12.76 9.04
N ALA A 55 1.92 13.60 9.80
CA ALA A 55 2.43 14.88 9.33
C ALA A 55 3.41 14.70 8.14
N SER A 56 4.30 13.71 8.22
CA SER A 56 5.19 13.35 7.10
C SER A 56 4.38 12.97 5.86
N MET A 57 3.32 12.17 6.02
CA MET A 57 2.45 11.75 4.92
C MET A 57 1.80 12.94 4.18
N ILE A 58 1.39 13.97 4.91
CA ILE A 58 0.75 15.18 4.35
C ILE A 58 1.76 16.08 3.64
N LEU A 59 2.91 16.32 4.27
CA LEU A 59 3.94 17.21 3.72
C LEU A 59 4.65 16.58 2.51
N MET A 60 4.66 15.26 2.39
CA MET A 60 5.06 14.54 1.17
C MET A 60 3.91 14.47 0.13
N ASP A 61 3.17 15.56 0.00
CA ASP A 61 2.07 15.74 -0.94
C ASP A 61 0.98 14.66 -0.94
N GLU A 62 0.73 14.03 0.22
CA GLU A 62 -0.29 12.98 0.37
C GLU A 62 -0.08 11.78 -0.58
N PHE A 63 1.14 11.55 -1.08
CA PHE A 63 1.47 10.37 -1.88
C PHE A 63 1.46 9.08 -1.06
N ILE A 64 1.79 9.21 0.22
CA ILE A 64 1.80 8.12 1.18
C ILE A 64 0.52 8.18 1.98
N VAL A 65 -0.18 7.06 2.06
CA VAL A 65 -1.35 6.87 2.92
C VAL A 65 -1.24 5.51 3.58
N THR A 66 -2.12 5.25 4.54
CA THR A 66 -2.28 3.93 5.15
C THR A 66 -2.50 2.86 4.07
N GLY A 67 -1.63 1.84 4.03
CA GLY A 67 -1.66 0.77 3.03
C GLY A 67 -0.90 1.05 1.73
N THR A 68 -0.32 2.25 1.56
CA THR A 68 0.64 2.47 0.46
C THR A 68 1.86 1.57 0.68
N GLN A 69 2.22 0.80 -0.33
CA GLN A 69 3.48 0.07 -0.34
C GLN A 69 4.63 1.05 -0.54
N ILE A 70 5.63 1.01 0.32
CA ILE A 70 6.91 1.70 0.14
C ILE A 70 7.98 0.65 -0.11
N LYS A 71 8.85 0.89 -1.09
CA LYS A 71 10.08 0.09 -1.24
C LYS A 71 11.18 0.75 -0.43
N THR A 72 11.71 -0.01 0.52
CA THR A 72 12.72 0.42 1.47
C THR A 72 14.11 -0.03 1.06
N GLU A 73 15.13 0.66 1.55
CA GLU A 73 16.52 0.25 1.46
C GLU A 73 16.80 -0.99 2.32
N ARG A 74 16.24 -1.00 3.54
CA ARG A 74 16.46 -1.97 4.62
C ARG A 74 15.24 -1.99 5.56
N PRO A 75 15.03 -3.04 6.37
CA PRO A 75 15.68 -4.36 6.30
C PRO A 75 15.13 -5.22 5.14
N GLY A 76 13.88 -4.97 4.71
CA GLY A 76 13.20 -5.69 3.64
C GLY A 76 13.13 -4.91 2.31
N LYS A 77 12.52 -5.54 1.30
CA LYS A 77 12.35 -4.96 -0.06
C LYS A 77 11.19 -3.99 -0.16
N ALA A 78 10.14 -4.23 0.60
CA ALA A 78 8.91 -3.46 0.59
C ALA A 78 8.25 -3.55 1.97
N ALA A 79 7.46 -2.54 2.29
CA ALA A 79 6.63 -2.53 3.49
C ALA A 79 5.34 -1.75 3.25
N GLY A 80 4.25 -2.20 3.85
CA GLY A 80 3.01 -1.42 3.97
C GLY A 80 3.18 -0.28 4.98
N VAL A 81 2.60 0.88 4.70
CA VAL A 81 2.69 2.04 5.61
C VAL A 81 1.50 2.10 6.55
N ALA A 82 1.78 2.32 7.84
CA ALA A 82 0.77 2.62 8.85
C ALA A 82 1.05 3.98 9.54
N PRO A 83 0.01 4.71 9.97
CA PRO A 83 0.19 5.96 10.71
C PRO A 83 0.55 5.71 12.17
N VAL A 84 1.62 6.36 12.63
CA VAL A 84 2.07 6.37 14.02
C VAL A 84 2.43 7.80 14.40
N ASP A 85 1.60 8.45 15.22
CA ASP A 85 1.78 9.85 15.63
C ASP A 85 2.63 10.03 16.89
N SER A 86 2.99 8.94 17.57
CA SER A 86 3.89 8.96 18.74
C SER A 86 5.37 9.14 18.39
N ILE A 87 5.76 8.95 17.13
CA ILE A 87 7.12 9.17 16.62
C ILE A 87 7.28 10.59 16.07
N GLU A 88 8.52 11.08 15.97
CA GLU A 88 8.77 12.44 15.50
C GLU A 88 8.44 12.60 14.01
N GLY A 89 7.74 13.68 13.68
CA GLY A 89 7.39 14.06 12.32
C GLY A 89 8.50 14.83 11.60
N PRO A 90 8.20 15.40 10.42
CA PRO A 90 9.20 16.03 9.58
C PRO A 90 9.64 17.38 10.16
N THR A 91 10.87 17.77 9.82
CA THR A 91 11.39 19.12 10.07
C THR A 91 11.48 19.88 8.76
N VAL A 92 10.85 21.06 8.71
CA VAL A 92 10.68 21.84 7.49
C VAL A 92 11.20 23.26 7.65
N ARG A 93 11.70 23.81 6.54
CA ARG A 93 11.98 25.22 6.38
C ARG A 93 10.80 25.88 5.68
N LEU A 94 10.28 26.95 6.27
CA LEU A 94 9.23 27.77 5.69
C LEU A 94 9.83 28.81 4.74
N ARG A 95 9.00 29.38 3.85
CA ARG A 95 9.39 30.50 2.98
C ARG A 95 9.84 31.75 3.75
N SER A 96 9.43 31.90 5.01
CA SER A 96 9.94 32.93 5.93
C SER A 96 11.39 32.69 6.38
N GLY A 97 11.93 31.50 6.13
CA GLY A 97 13.22 31.04 6.65
C GLY A 97 13.13 30.40 8.03
N CYS A 98 11.96 30.36 8.68
CA CYS A 98 11.80 29.64 9.95
C CYS A 98 11.98 28.13 9.77
N VAL A 99 12.56 27.46 10.77
CA VAL A 99 12.69 26.00 10.82
C VAL A 99 11.88 25.47 11.98
N ILE A 100 10.93 24.60 11.66
CA ILE A 100 9.98 24.03 12.62
C ILE A 100 9.88 22.51 12.42
N ARG A 101 9.63 21.79 13.51
CA ARG A 101 9.23 20.37 13.47
C ARG A 101 7.72 20.29 13.61
N ILE A 102 7.09 19.46 12.79
CA ILE A 102 5.65 19.31 12.77
C ILE A 102 5.33 17.86 13.14
N ASP A 103 4.66 17.65 14.27
CA ASP A 103 4.33 16.30 14.73
C ASP A 103 2.84 15.96 14.53
N ASN A 104 1.99 16.96 14.25
CA ASN A 104 0.54 16.84 14.20
C ASN A 104 -0.06 16.99 12.79
N GLU A 105 -1.13 16.24 12.52
CA GLU A 105 -1.85 16.27 11.23
C GLU A 105 -2.42 17.66 10.90
N ILE A 106 -3.08 18.29 11.89
CA ILE A 106 -3.78 19.57 11.72
C ILE A 106 -2.79 20.68 11.35
N GLU A 107 -1.66 20.72 12.06
CA GLU A 107 -0.58 21.67 11.84
C GLU A 107 0.09 21.46 10.48
N ALA A 108 0.32 20.20 10.09
CA ALA A 108 0.88 19.87 8.78
C ALA A 108 0.01 20.40 7.63
N ARG A 109 -1.32 20.25 7.71
CA ARG A 109 -2.24 20.78 6.69
C ARG A 109 -2.21 22.31 6.61
N ALA A 110 -2.13 23.00 7.75
CA ALA A 110 -2.11 24.47 7.81
C ALA A 110 -0.83 25.07 7.20
N ILE A 111 0.31 24.41 7.42
CA ILE A 111 1.62 24.92 7.05
C ILE A 111 2.08 24.48 5.66
N LYS A 112 1.53 23.39 5.12
CA LYS A 112 1.90 22.82 3.80
C LYS A 112 2.16 23.86 2.69
N PRO A 113 1.32 24.90 2.47
CA PRO A 113 1.56 25.89 1.41
C PRO A 113 2.78 26.80 1.63
N GLN A 114 3.24 26.91 2.87
CA GLN A 114 4.35 27.77 3.29
C GLN A 114 5.69 27.02 3.33
N VAL A 115 5.68 25.70 3.14
CA VAL A 115 6.91 24.88 3.12
C VAL A 115 7.73 25.22 1.87
N ASP A 116 8.99 25.54 2.11
CA ASP A 116 10.00 25.79 1.08
C ASP A 116 10.86 24.53 0.85
N CYS A 117 11.35 23.93 1.93
CA CYS A 117 12.16 22.72 1.86
C CYS A 117 11.85 21.81 3.06
N VAL A 118 11.75 20.50 2.81
CA VAL A 118 11.70 19.48 3.86
C VAL A 118 13.15 19.06 4.15
N LEU A 119 13.66 19.50 5.30
CA LEU A 119 15.04 19.26 5.72
C LEU A 119 15.25 17.83 6.22
N ASP A 120 14.21 17.26 6.82
CA ASP A 120 14.19 15.91 7.36
C ASP A 120 12.77 15.33 7.31
N LEU A 121 12.64 14.09 6.85
CA LEU A 121 11.34 13.41 6.67
C LEU A 121 10.67 12.96 7.98
N GLY A 122 11.38 13.02 9.11
CA GLY A 122 10.97 12.46 10.39
C GLY A 122 11.48 11.04 10.60
N GLU A 123 10.91 10.39 11.61
CA GLU A 123 11.25 9.02 11.97
C GLU A 123 10.45 7.99 11.15
N VAL A 124 11.06 6.82 10.97
CA VAL A 124 10.38 5.61 10.48
C VAL A 124 10.49 4.52 11.53
N LEU A 125 9.33 3.99 11.92
CA LEU A 125 9.23 2.93 12.92
C LEU A 125 9.36 1.57 12.22
N ILE A 126 10.41 0.83 12.53
CA ILE A 126 10.64 -0.53 12.02
C ILE A 126 10.87 -1.47 13.21
N ASN A 127 10.20 -2.61 13.19
CA ASN A 127 10.26 -3.57 14.29
C ASN A 127 11.45 -4.52 14.15
N TYR A 128 11.85 -5.15 15.26
CA TYR A 128 12.97 -6.09 15.28
C TYR A 128 12.69 -7.34 14.42
N GLY A 129 11.44 -7.82 14.43
CA GLY A 129 11.03 -9.00 13.66
C GLY A 129 11.34 -8.92 12.17
N ASP A 130 11.21 -7.72 11.57
CA ASP A 130 11.51 -7.52 10.15
C ASP A 130 13.01 -7.64 9.84
N PHE A 131 13.89 -7.29 10.80
CA PHE A 131 15.33 -7.54 10.68
C PHE A 131 15.67 -9.02 10.81
N LEU A 132 15.00 -9.72 11.73
CA LEU A 132 15.16 -11.15 11.97
C LEU A 132 14.75 -11.97 10.74
N GLU A 133 13.58 -11.70 10.17
CA GLU A 133 13.07 -12.36 8.96
C GLU A 133 13.99 -12.18 7.76
N ASN A 134 14.40 -10.93 7.49
CA ASN A 134 15.28 -10.63 6.37
C ASN A 134 16.76 -11.00 6.63
N ASN A 135 17.07 -11.50 7.84
CA ASN A 135 18.43 -11.81 8.31
C ASN A 135 19.39 -10.65 8.05
N HIS A 136 18.92 -9.42 8.25
CA HIS A 136 19.69 -8.21 8.05
C HIS A 136 20.39 -7.84 9.37
N PRO A 137 21.71 -7.55 9.40
CA PRO A 137 22.38 -7.12 10.62
C PRO A 137 21.68 -5.91 11.24
N LEU A 138 21.61 -5.87 12.57
CA LEU A 138 21.08 -4.70 13.25
C LEU A 138 21.94 -3.48 12.91
N ILE A 139 21.30 -2.32 12.79
CA ILE A 139 21.98 -1.04 12.63
C ILE A 139 21.71 -0.15 13.84
N PRO A 140 22.64 0.74 14.22
CA PRO A 140 22.46 1.64 15.33
C PRO A 140 21.14 2.43 15.22
N SER A 141 20.33 2.35 16.27
CA SER A 141 19.08 3.11 16.41
C SER A 141 19.35 4.60 16.48
N SER A 142 18.32 5.40 16.17
CA SER A 142 18.27 6.77 16.68
C SER A 142 18.26 6.76 18.22
N PHE A 143 18.93 7.73 18.83
CA PHE A 143 18.92 7.89 20.29
C PHE A 143 17.55 8.45 20.71
N CYS A 144 16.72 7.59 21.29
CA CYS A 144 15.31 7.85 21.59
C CYS A 144 15.04 7.79 23.10
N PHE A 145 13.85 8.24 23.51
CA PHE A 145 13.47 8.33 24.91
C PHE A 145 13.44 6.95 25.61
N GLU A 146 12.96 5.92 24.91
CA GLU A 146 12.88 4.55 25.41
C GLU A 146 14.24 3.95 25.74
N TRP A 147 15.28 4.36 25.00
CA TRP A 147 16.65 3.98 25.29
C TRP A 147 17.25 4.86 26.39
N TRP A 148 17.06 6.19 26.31
CA TRP A 148 17.57 7.14 27.29
C TRP A 148 17.14 6.80 28.73
N ILE A 149 15.87 6.46 28.93
CA ILE A 149 15.34 6.16 30.26
C ILE A 149 15.95 4.88 30.86
N GLN A 150 16.31 3.91 30.01
CA GLN A 150 16.98 2.68 30.43
C GLN A 150 18.46 2.94 30.74
N GLU A 151 19.14 3.76 29.94
CA GLU A 151 20.52 4.18 30.24
C GLU A 151 20.59 5.02 31.54
N CYS A 152 19.58 5.84 31.84
CA CYS A 152 19.51 6.59 33.10
C CYS A 152 19.43 5.67 34.31
N LYS A 153 18.55 4.65 34.26
CA LYS A 153 18.41 3.64 35.34
C LYS A 153 19.70 2.87 35.59
N VAL A 154 20.50 2.62 34.55
CA VAL A 154 21.79 1.93 34.68
C VAL A 154 22.91 2.86 35.16
N SER A 155 22.90 4.12 34.74
CA SER A 155 23.96 5.09 35.08
C SER A 155 23.90 5.56 36.53
N SER A 156 22.69 5.66 37.11
CA SER A 156 22.52 6.04 38.52
C SER A 156 21.38 5.26 39.18
N SER A 157 21.72 4.51 40.24
CA SER A 157 20.75 3.78 41.08
C SER A 157 19.84 4.69 41.91
N SER A 158 20.21 5.96 42.06
CA SER A 158 19.43 6.98 42.79
C SER A 158 18.46 7.77 41.90
N PHE A 159 18.31 7.38 40.63
CA PHE A 159 17.42 8.03 39.68
C PHE A 159 15.98 7.53 39.88
N GLU A 160 15.14 8.34 40.54
CA GLU A 160 13.69 8.10 40.58
C GLU A 160 13.08 8.45 39.22
N CYS A 161 12.43 7.46 38.61
CA CYS A 161 11.96 7.54 37.24
C CYS A 161 10.48 7.92 37.17
N ASP A 162 10.20 9.20 36.91
CA ASP A 162 8.88 9.69 36.54
C ASP A 162 8.81 9.85 35.01
N GLU A 163 8.32 8.81 34.32
CA GLU A 163 8.34 8.77 32.85
C GLU A 163 7.54 9.92 32.21
N GLU A 164 6.43 10.35 32.82
CA GLU A 164 5.59 11.42 32.27
C GLU A 164 6.29 12.77 32.37
N LYS A 165 6.89 13.07 33.53
CA LYS A 165 7.61 14.32 33.75
C LYS A 165 8.86 14.43 32.88
N PHE A 166 9.56 13.32 32.65
CA PHE A 166 10.79 13.32 31.86
C PHE A 166 10.57 13.20 30.35
N LYS A 167 9.36 12.94 29.86
CA LYS A 167 9.09 12.79 28.42
C LYS A 167 9.37 14.09 27.65
N ASN A 168 9.01 15.23 28.23
CA ASN A 168 9.20 16.57 27.65
C ASN A 168 9.83 17.54 28.66
N PRO A 169 11.12 17.41 29.00
CA PRO A 169 11.76 18.26 29.98
C PRO A 169 12.09 19.65 29.41
N SER A 170 12.23 20.63 30.30
CA SER A 170 12.85 21.92 29.96
C SER A 170 14.36 21.76 29.79
N GLN A 171 15.01 22.71 29.10
CA GLN A 171 16.48 22.69 28.95
C GLN A 171 17.23 22.63 30.29
N ASP A 172 16.76 23.35 31.31
CA ASP A 172 17.41 23.41 32.62
C ASP A 172 17.36 22.06 33.32
N MET A 173 16.19 21.42 33.26
CA MET A 173 15.97 20.10 33.84
C MET A 173 16.81 19.05 33.13
N ALA A 174 16.89 19.08 31.80
CA ALA A 174 17.72 18.14 31.03
C ALA A 174 19.22 18.28 31.37
N LEU A 175 19.72 19.50 31.53
CA LEU A 175 21.10 19.76 31.93
C LEU A 175 21.35 19.39 33.39
N GLU A 176 20.45 19.71 34.31
CA GLU A 176 20.55 19.34 35.73
C GLU A 176 20.64 17.82 35.88
N LEU A 177 19.78 17.07 35.18
CA LEU A 177 19.82 15.61 35.20
C LEU A 177 21.18 15.09 34.71
N SER A 178 21.67 15.63 33.58
CA SER A 178 22.93 15.20 32.98
C SER A 178 24.12 15.49 33.89
N PHE A 179 24.20 16.68 34.50
CA PHE A 179 25.31 17.04 35.40
C PHE A 179 25.24 16.36 36.76
N LYS A 180 24.04 16.21 37.35
CA LYS A 180 23.88 15.64 38.69
C LYS A 180 24.02 14.12 38.71
N TYR A 181 23.49 13.44 37.71
CA TYR A 181 23.44 11.97 37.67
C TYR A 181 24.41 11.36 36.64
N ASN A 182 25.19 12.18 35.92
CA ASN A 182 26.10 11.77 34.85
C ASN A 182 25.41 10.91 33.77
N VAL A 183 24.14 11.22 33.49
CA VAL A 183 23.35 10.56 32.45
C VAL A 183 23.58 11.22 31.10
N PRO A 184 23.33 10.50 29.99
CA PRO A 184 23.40 11.11 28.66
C PRO A 184 22.42 12.28 28.51
N LEU A 185 22.76 13.24 27.65
CA LEU A 185 21.88 14.36 27.33
C LEU A 185 20.53 13.84 26.77
N HIS A 186 19.43 14.44 27.20
CA HIS A 186 18.10 14.02 26.78
C HIS A 186 17.92 14.11 25.24
N PRO A 187 17.28 13.12 24.58
CA PRO A 187 17.15 13.07 23.12
C PRO A 187 16.45 14.28 22.50
N LYS A 188 15.51 14.93 23.20
CA LYS A 188 14.89 16.21 22.79
C LYS A 188 15.92 17.29 22.42
N PHE A 189 17.03 17.36 23.16
CA PHE A 189 18.09 18.37 23.00
C PHE A 189 19.35 17.80 22.35
N THR A 190 19.27 16.60 21.78
CA THR A 190 20.38 16.01 21.02
C THR A 190 20.25 16.42 19.55
N TYR A 191 21.31 16.93 18.94
CA TYR A 191 21.31 17.39 17.54
C TYR A 191 22.02 16.40 16.62
N LEU A 192 21.91 16.60 15.30
CA LEU A 192 22.53 15.73 14.28
C LEU A 192 24.02 16.06 14.07
N TRP A 193 24.81 15.99 15.14
CA TRP A 193 26.22 16.34 15.13
C TRP A 193 27.09 15.53 14.16
N HIS A 194 26.63 14.34 13.77
CA HIS A 194 27.30 13.46 12.80
C HIS A 194 27.14 13.91 11.33
N ASP A 195 26.25 14.87 11.03
CA ASP A 195 26.04 15.41 9.68
C ASP A 195 26.89 16.67 9.40
N VAL A 196 27.66 17.12 10.39
CA VAL A 196 28.43 18.37 10.35
C VAL A 196 29.92 18.05 10.49
N THR A 197 30.74 18.86 9.82
CA THR A 197 32.20 18.73 9.86
C THR A 197 32.80 19.46 11.06
N THR A 198 34.02 19.10 11.44
CA THR A 198 34.75 19.75 12.53
C THR A 198 34.95 21.26 12.30
N ASN A 199 35.28 21.65 11.07
CA ASN A 199 35.43 23.05 10.66
C ASN A 199 34.13 23.85 10.81
N GLU A 200 32.98 23.24 10.49
CA GLU A 200 31.68 23.88 10.64
C GLU A 200 31.31 24.11 12.11
N ILE A 201 31.72 23.21 13.02
CA ILE A 201 31.51 23.39 14.47
C ILE A 201 32.38 24.50 15.03
N GLU A 202 33.65 24.55 14.63
CA GLU A 202 34.55 25.63 15.05
C GLU A 202 34.01 26.99 14.59
N LEU A 203 33.55 27.08 13.34
CA LEU A 203 32.93 28.26 12.78
C LEU A 203 31.64 28.64 13.53
N LEU A 204 30.80 27.66 13.86
CA LEU A 204 29.58 27.86 14.65
C LEU A 204 29.87 28.40 16.05
N SER A 205 30.85 27.82 16.74
CA SER A 205 31.24 28.23 18.09
C SER A 205 31.82 29.64 18.12
N LYS A 206 32.73 29.97 17.19
CA LYS A 206 33.30 31.32 17.07
C LYS A 206 32.23 32.36 16.79
N PHE A 207 31.33 32.06 15.85
CA PHE A 207 30.25 32.97 15.50
C PHE A 207 29.31 33.22 16.69
N PHE A 208 28.95 32.20 17.46
CA PHE A 208 28.13 32.41 18.66
C PHE A 208 28.84 33.23 19.73
N HIS A 209 30.14 33.03 19.93
CA HIS A 209 30.93 33.86 20.85
C HIS A 209 30.95 35.34 20.43
N ASP A 210 31.26 35.63 19.17
CA ASP A 210 31.52 37.00 18.70
C ASP A 210 30.25 37.79 18.37
N HIS A 211 29.18 37.09 17.97
CA HIS A 211 28.09 37.72 17.23
C HIS A 211 26.68 37.47 17.76
N SER A 212 26.50 36.57 18.73
CA SER A 212 25.20 36.28 19.32
C SER A 212 24.94 37.07 20.61
N LYS A 213 23.66 37.26 20.94
CA LYS A 213 23.21 37.84 22.20
C LYS A 213 22.25 36.86 22.88
N LEU A 214 22.51 36.54 24.14
CA LEU A 214 21.63 35.74 24.98
C LEU A 214 20.81 36.66 25.89
N GLU A 215 19.49 36.59 25.80
CA GLU A 215 18.61 37.30 26.73
C GLU A 215 18.44 36.49 28.02
N ASN A 216 18.91 37.03 29.15
CA ASN A 216 18.94 36.31 30.43
C ASN A 216 17.56 35.89 30.97
N ASN A 217 16.49 36.62 30.64
CA ASN A 217 15.13 36.35 31.15
C ASN A 217 14.36 35.32 30.31
N THR A 218 14.53 35.36 28.99
CA THR A 218 13.82 34.50 28.02
C THR A 218 14.66 33.30 27.60
N LYS A 219 15.96 33.29 27.95
CA LYS A 219 16.96 32.32 27.47
C LYS A 219 16.84 32.15 25.96
N LEU A 220 16.78 33.27 25.26
CA LEU A 220 16.63 33.33 23.81
C LEU A 220 17.98 33.72 23.19
N LEU A 221 18.48 32.92 22.25
CA LEU A 221 19.69 33.26 21.51
C LEU A 221 19.32 34.02 20.25
N THR A 222 19.92 35.19 20.04
CA THR A 222 19.61 36.07 18.90
C THR A 222 20.85 36.50 18.14
N PHE A 223 20.78 36.55 16.82
CA PHE A 223 21.80 37.17 15.97
C PHE A 223 21.21 37.72 14.66
N SER A 224 21.91 38.69 14.04
CA SER A 224 21.49 39.28 12.76
C SER A 224 22.03 38.45 11.58
N LEU A 225 21.18 38.23 10.58
CA LEU A 225 21.51 37.56 9.31
C LEU A 225 22.29 38.47 8.35
N GLU A 226 22.43 39.76 8.66
CA GLU A 226 23.20 40.72 7.86
C GLU A 226 24.72 40.63 8.11
N LYS A 227 25.14 39.83 9.10
CA LYS A 227 26.54 39.62 9.44
C LYS A 227 27.24 38.69 8.42
N PRO A 228 28.56 38.85 8.22
CA PRO A 228 29.33 37.90 7.42
C PRO A 228 29.17 36.49 8.01
N ASP A 229 29.14 35.49 7.14
CA ASP A 229 28.97 34.06 7.46
C ASP A 229 27.62 33.63 8.06
N ALA A 230 26.69 34.56 8.33
CA ALA A 230 25.40 34.23 8.96
C ALA A 230 24.54 33.25 8.13
N TYR A 231 24.62 33.31 6.79
CA TYR A 231 23.94 32.35 5.90
C TYR A 231 24.58 30.95 5.95
N THR A 232 25.90 30.87 6.10
CA THR A 232 26.63 29.61 6.29
C THR A 232 26.24 28.98 7.63
N ILE A 233 26.19 29.78 8.70
CA ILE A 233 25.72 29.38 10.03
C ILE A 233 24.28 28.88 9.97
N LYS A 234 23.39 29.60 9.27
CA LYS A 234 22.00 29.17 9.07
C LYS A 234 21.92 27.79 8.40
N SER A 235 22.72 27.56 7.36
CA SER A 235 22.81 26.25 6.71
C SER A 235 23.28 25.15 7.68
N ILE A 236 24.26 25.45 8.54
CA ILE A 236 24.73 24.50 9.57
C ILE A 236 23.62 24.21 10.60
N LEU A 237 22.87 25.22 11.05
CA LEU A 237 21.72 25.05 11.94
C LEU A 237 20.60 24.21 11.30
N GLU A 238 20.35 24.39 10.01
CA GLU A 238 19.44 23.56 9.22
C GLU A 238 19.94 22.11 9.08
N LYS A 239 21.27 21.89 8.97
CA LYS A 239 21.85 20.53 9.00
C LYS A 239 21.64 19.85 10.35
N LEU A 240 21.82 20.59 11.45
CA LEU A 240 21.65 20.10 12.82
C LEU A 240 20.19 19.92 13.25
N LEU A 241 19.24 20.42 12.44
CA LEU A 241 17.80 20.52 12.74
C LEU A 241 17.51 21.33 14.01
N VAL A 242 18.24 22.43 14.20
CA VAL A 242 17.96 23.38 15.28
C VAL A 242 16.74 24.21 14.90
N LEU A 243 15.68 24.11 15.71
CA LEU A 243 14.46 24.88 15.53
C LEU A 243 14.74 26.36 15.76
N HIS A 244 14.34 27.21 14.82
CA HIS A 244 14.59 28.64 14.91
C HIS A 244 13.57 29.48 14.15
N ARG A 245 13.32 30.68 14.65
CA ARG A 245 12.43 31.67 14.05
C ARG A 245 13.24 32.77 13.37
N VAL A 246 12.76 33.26 12.24
CA VAL A 246 13.36 34.37 11.50
C VAL A 246 12.35 35.49 11.43
N ASP A 247 12.71 36.66 11.96
CA ASP A 247 11.91 37.88 11.90
C ASP A 247 12.80 39.09 11.65
N GLN A 248 12.42 39.98 10.73
CA GLN A 248 13.15 41.20 10.35
C GLN A 248 14.69 41.00 10.24
N SER A 249 15.13 39.98 9.50
CA SER A 249 16.57 39.64 9.32
C SER A 249 17.32 39.25 10.61
N LYS A 250 16.61 38.94 11.70
CA LYS A 250 17.18 38.35 12.92
C LYS A 250 16.71 36.92 13.09
N LEU A 251 17.61 36.08 13.60
CA LEU A 251 17.35 34.69 13.92
C LEU A 251 17.23 34.52 15.43
N PHE A 252 16.19 33.80 15.85
CA PHE A 252 15.85 33.53 17.25
C PHE A 252 15.85 32.01 17.49
N ILE A 253 16.62 31.55 18.49
CA ILE A 253 16.68 30.15 18.91
C ILE A 253 16.14 30.05 20.34
N ASP A 254 15.06 29.29 20.48
CA ASP A 254 14.42 28.96 21.76
C ASP A 254 15.19 27.79 22.43
N GLU A 255 15.30 27.80 23.76
CA GLU A 255 16.03 26.79 24.56
C GLU A 255 17.49 26.49 24.09
N PRO A 256 18.38 27.49 23.99
CA PRO A 256 19.70 27.37 23.37
C PRO A 256 20.77 26.77 24.30
N LEU A 257 20.53 26.63 25.61
CA LEU A 257 21.59 26.26 26.57
C LEU A 257 22.24 24.91 26.21
N PRO A 258 21.49 23.82 25.93
CA PRO A 258 22.10 22.54 25.57
C PRO A 258 22.95 22.62 24.30
N LEU A 259 22.56 23.46 23.33
CA LEU A 259 23.34 23.74 22.12
C LEU A 259 24.64 24.48 22.46
N LEU A 260 24.57 25.51 23.30
CA LEU A 260 25.74 26.28 23.73
C LEU A 260 26.74 25.43 24.53
N TYR A 261 26.24 24.64 25.49
CA TYR A 261 27.07 23.70 26.25
C TYR A 261 27.70 22.66 25.32
N SER A 262 26.97 22.14 24.34
CA SER A 262 27.52 21.23 23.32
C SER A 262 28.69 21.83 22.52
N LEU A 263 28.72 23.15 22.37
CA LEU A 263 29.78 23.90 21.69
C LEU A 263 30.91 24.36 22.63
N GLY A 264 30.85 24.02 23.93
CA GLY A 264 31.84 24.45 24.93
C GLY A 264 31.65 25.89 25.43
N LEU A 265 30.50 26.50 25.15
CA LEU A 265 30.12 27.84 25.61
C LEU A 265 29.29 27.77 26.90
N ASN A 266 29.53 28.71 27.82
CA ASN A 266 28.73 28.85 29.03
C ASN A 266 27.51 29.78 28.83
N ASN A 267 26.71 30.00 29.87
CA ASN A 267 25.53 30.88 29.85
C ASN A 267 25.86 32.37 29.57
N LYS A 268 27.14 32.75 29.56
CA LYS A 268 27.62 34.09 29.21
C LYS A 268 28.24 34.16 27.81
N LEU A 269 28.15 33.08 27.04
CA LEU A 269 28.80 32.91 25.73
C LEU A 269 30.34 32.92 25.81
N GLU A 270 30.92 32.65 26.97
CA GLU A 270 32.37 32.53 27.14
C GLU A 270 32.78 31.06 27.01
N TYR A 271 33.99 30.84 26.50
CA TYR A 271 34.59 29.52 26.41
C TYR A 271 34.90 28.94 27.79
N LYS A 272 34.39 27.74 28.08
CA LYS A 272 34.70 27.01 29.32
C LYS A 272 36.07 26.32 29.25
N LYS A 273 36.46 25.86 28.06
CA LYS A 273 37.80 25.40 27.67
C LYS A 273 38.19 26.19 26.41
N GLN A 274 39.43 26.65 26.29
CA GLN A 274 39.86 27.28 25.04
C GLN A 274 39.77 26.23 23.91
N VAL A 275 39.00 26.55 22.87
CA VAL A 275 38.85 25.79 21.61
C VAL A 275 40.20 25.40 20.98
N LEU A 276 41.28 26.09 21.38
CA LEU A 276 42.65 26.00 20.89
C LEU A 276 43.49 24.81 21.43
N GLU A 277 43.01 24.05 22.43
CA GLU A 277 43.78 22.90 22.99
C GLU A 277 43.42 21.54 22.37
N ILE A 278 42.38 21.47 21.51
CA ILE A 278 41.88 20.19 20.96
C ILE A 278 42.40 20.01 19.52
N ASP A 279 43.01 18.86 19.24
CA ASP A 279 43.50 18.49 17.92
C ASP A 279 42.34 17.96 17.04
N TYR A 280 41.69 18.88 16.32
CA TYR A 280 40.53 18.61 15.44
C TYR A 280 40.78 17.55 14.35
N ASN A 281 42.05 17.17 14.10
CA ASN A 281 42.41 16.21 13.07
C ASN A 281 42.47 14.75 13.57
N LYS A 282 42.35 14.49 14.88
CA LYS A 282 42.49 13.13 15.46
C LYS A 282 41.19 12.49 15.94
N PHE A 283 40.13 13.27 16.12
CA PHE A 283 38.90 12.81 16.76
C PHE A 283 37.68 12.91 15.83
N ASP A 284 36.73 11.99 16.00
CA ASP A 284 35.42 12.05 15.35
C ASP A 284 34.60 13.23 15.92
N THR A 285 33.70 13.79 15.11
CA THR A 285 32.95 15.02 15.44
C THR A 285 32.24 14.94 16.80
N LEU A 286 31.63 13.79 17.11
CA LEU A 286 30.94 13.54 18.37
C LEU A 286 31.88 13.45 19.58
N SER A 287 33.09 12.91 19.39
CA SER A 287 34.08 12.83 20.48
C SER A 287 34.52 14.23 20.91
N ILE A 288 34.75 15.12 19.93
CA ILE A 288 35.09 16.53 20.18
C ILE A 288 33.98 17.23 20.97
N ILE A 289 32.72 17.02 20.59
CA ILE A 289 31.57 17.61 21.28
C ILE A 289 31.45 17.10 22.73
N ASN A 290 31.68 15.80 22.95
CA ASN A 290 31.67 15.23 24.30
C ASN A 290 32.79 15.81 25.17
N GLU A 291 33.98 16.04 24.60
CA GLU A 291 35.12 16.65 25.31
C GLU A 291 34.92 18.15 25.61
N LEU A 292 34.28 18.88 24.69
CA LEU A 292 33.97 20.31 24.83
C LEU A 292 32.88 20.58 25.87
N SER A 293 31.84 19.74 25.87
CA SER A 293 30.61 19.99 26.64
C SER A 293 30.65 19.50 28.08
N ASP A 294 31.59 18.60 28.41
CA ASP A 294 31.56 17.77 29.63
C ASP A 294 30.23 16.98 29.78
N LEU A 295 29.47 16.82 28.69
CA LEU A 295 28.21 16.07 28.63
C LEU A 295 28.41 14.80 27.80
N LYS A 296 27.70 13.73 28.17
CA LYS A 296 27.68 12.50 27.38
C LYS A 296 26.58 12.59 26.31
N ILE A 297 26.97 12.91 25.07
CA ILE A 297 26.09 13.07 23.91
C ILE A 297 26.24 11.84 23.00
N PHE A 298 25.09 11.21 22.71
CA PHE A 298 25.00 10.10 21.78
C PHE A 298 24.66 10.58 20.37
N PRO A 299 25.04 9.83 19.32
CA PRO A 299 24.59 10.12 17.96
C PRO A 299 23.06 10.00 17.88
N ARG A 300 22.37 11.09 17.52
CA ARG A 300 20.90 11.09 17.43
C ARG A 300 20.35 10.16 16.36
N SER A 301 20.91 10.12 15.15
CA SER A 301 20.38 9.30 14.03
C SER A 301 21.48 8.94 13.03
N PRO A 302 22.43 8.07 13.42
CA PRO A 302 23.59 7.74 12.58
C PRO A 302 23.23 7.07 11.25
N TYR A 303 22.05 6.43 11.17
CA TYR A 303 21.57 5.75 9.96
C TYR A 303 20.20 6.28 9.53
N ARG A 304 20.01 6.35 8.21
CA ARG A 304 18.76 6.75 7.56
C ARG A 304 18.30 5.69 6.59
N ILE A 305 16.99 5.54 6.46
CA ILE A 305 16.38 4.55 5.57
C ILE A 305 15.98 5.22 4.27
N GLY A 306 16.57 4.74 3.17
CA GLY A 306 16.13 5.05 1.82
C GLY A 306 14.73 4.50 1.53
N ALA A 307 13.88 5.26 0.86
CA ALA A 307 12.50 4.88 0.59
C ALA A 307 11.97 5.49 -0.72
N ARG A 308 11.08 4.75 -1.39
CA ARG A 308 10.26 5.27 -2.49
C ARG A 308 8.86 4.70 -2.46
N MET A 309 7.92 5.40 -3.08
CA MET A 309 6.58 4.86 -3.29
C MET A 309 6.61 3.63 -4.21
N GLY A 310 6.01 2.55 -3.74
CA GLY A 310 5.69 1.34 -4.46
C GLY A 310 4.27 1.43 -5.04
N ARG A 311 3.43 0.44 -4.75
CA ARG A 311 2.01 0.44 -5.14
C ARG A 311 1.19 1.35 -4.23
N PRO A 312 0.22 2.12 -4.76
CA PRO A 312 -0.75 2.81 -3.92
C PRO A 312 -1.63 1.78 -3.19
N GLU A 313 -2.31 2.23 -2.14
CA GLU A 313 -3.33 1.46 -1.43
C GLU A 313 -4.45 1.01 -2.37
N LYS A 314 -5.26 0.00 -2.02
CA LYS A 314 -6.39 -0.44 -2.84
C LYS A 314 -7.59 -0.81 -1.99
N SER A 315 -8.77 -0.33 -2.38
CA SER A 315 -10.07 -0.76 -1.88
C SER A 315 -11.03 -0.71 -3.06
N ASN A 316 -11.32 -1.86 -3.68
CA ASN A 316 -12.17 -1.89 -4.87
C ASN A 316 -12.85 -3.25 -5.10
N ARG A 317 -13.99 -3.21 -5.77
CA ARG A 317 -14.77 -4.39 -6.16
C ARG A 317 -13.97 -5.21 -7.18
N ARG A 318 -13.87 -6.53 -6.98
CA ARG A 318 -13.15 -7.40 -7.92
C ARG A 318 -14.01 -7.66 -9.16
N LYS A 319 -13.67 -7.00 -10.27
CA LYS A 319 -14.41 -7.09 -11.54
C LYS A 319 -13.60 -7.89 -12.56
N MET A 320 -14.27 -8.79 -13.27
CA MET A 320 -13.73 -9.32 -14.52
C MET A 320 -13.76 -8.24 -15.61
N SER A 321 -12.91 -8.39 -16.63
CA SER A 321 -12.92 -7.50 -17.80
C SER A 321 -13.46 -8.23 -19.02
N PRO A 322 -14.66 -7.88 -19.53
CA PRO A 322 -15.77 -7.10 -18.94
C PRO A 322 -16.43 -7.77 -17.73
N ALA A 323 -17.12 -6.98 -16.91
CA ALA A 323 -17.71 -7.41 -15.63
C ALA A 323 -19.11 -8.04 -15.82
N PRO A 324 -19.27 -9.37 -15.62
CA PRO A 324 -20.57 -10.03 -15.71
C PRO A 324 -21.34 -9.93 -14.39
N HIS A 325 -22.67 -10.02 -14.48
CA HIS A 325 -23.56 -10.21 -13.34
C HIS A 325 -23.93 -11.69 -13.18
N VAL A 326 -23.88 -12.46 -14.27
CA VAL A 326 -24.20 -13.89 -14.32
C VAL A 326 -23.24 -14.67 -15.21
N LEU A 327 -22.92 -15.89 -14.80
CA LEU A 327 -22.16 -16.84 -15.61
C LEU A 327 -23.09 -17.58 -16.59
N PHE A 328 -23.71 -16.84 -17.51
CA PHE A 328 -24.54 -17.40 -18.59
C PHE A 328 -23.96 -17.04 -19.97
N PRO A 329 -23.74 -18.01 -20.88
CA PRO A 329 -23.16 -17.76 -22.20
C PRO A 329 -24.20 -17.16 -23.16
N ILE A 330 -23.86 -16.01 -23.75
CA ILE A 330 -24.69 -15.29 -24.74
C ILE A 330 -23.98 -15.09 -26.09
N GLY A 331 -22.82 -15.72 -26.30
CA GLY A 331 -22.06 -15.63 -27.55
C GLY A 331 -21.71 -14.20 -27.94
N ASP A 332 -21.85 -13.87 -29.23
CA ASP A 332 -21.68 -12.52 -29.76
C ASP A 332 -23.01 -11.74 -29.88
N PHE A 333 -24.14 -12.36 -29.49
CA PHE A 333 -25.49 -11.80 -29.65
C PHE A 333 -25.77 -10.60 -28.73
N GLY A 334 -25.09 -10.50 -27.59
CA GLY A 334 -25.17 -9.34 -26.68
C GLY A 334 -24.24 -8.18 -27.04
N GLY A 335 -23.62 -8.20 -28.24
CA GLY A 335 -22.68 -7.20 -28.71
C GLY A 335 -21.39 -7.11 -27.88
N ASN A 336 -20.66 -5.98 -28.01
CA ASN A 336 -19.38 -5.79 -27.33
C ASN A 336 -19.52 -5.69 -25.80
N LYS A 337 -20.64 -5.13 -25.32
CA LYS A 337 -20.93 -4.98 -23.89
C LYS A 337 -21.42 -6.28 -23.23
N ARG A 338 -21.74 -7.31 -24.02
CA ARG A 338 -22.29 -8.61 -23.56
C ARG A 338 -23.58 -8.40 -22.77
N ASP A 339 -24.45 -7.55 -23.32
CA ASP A 339 -25.72 -7.21 -22.72
C ASP A 339 -26.75 -8.31 -22.99
N ILE A 340 -27.38 -8.78 -21.92
CA ILE A 340 -28.38 -9.84 -21.95
C ILE A 340 -29.68 -9.34 -22.56
N ASN A 341 -30.04 -8.08 -22.32
CA ASN A 341 -31.26 -7.48 -22.86
C ASN A 341 -31.19 -7.45 -24.39
N ALA A 342 -30.03 -7.05 -24.92
CA ALA A 342 -29.74 -7.07 -26.36
C ALA A 342 -29.84 -8.49 -26.95
N ALA A 343 -29.32 -9.51 -26.24
CA ALA A 343 -29.41 -10.89 -26.68
C ALA A 343 -30.86 -11.41 -26.72
N SER A 344 -31.72 -11.00 -25.78
CA SER A 344 -33.14 -11.38 -25.75
C SER A 344 -33.97 -10.79 -26.90
N CYS A 345 -33.56 -9.63 -27.41
CA CYS A 345 -34.21 -8.93 -28.52
C CYS A 345 -33.57 -9.24 -29.88
N PHE A 346 -32.54 -10.09 -29.92
CA PHE A 346 -31.81 -10.43 -31.13
C PHE A 346 -32.72 -11.13 -32.16
N LYS A 347 -32.54 -10.79 -33.44
CA LYS A 347 -33.15 -11.49 -34.58
C LYS A 347 -32.07 -11.74 -35.62
N GLU A 348 -31.96 -12.98 -36.11
CA GLU A 348 -30.99 -13.36 -37.13
C GLU A 348 -31.46 -12.97 -38.54
N SER A 349 -32.77 -13.10 -38.80
CA SER A 349 -33.45 -12.69 -40.03
C SER A 349 -34.86 -12.17 -39.74
N MET A 350 -35.50 -11.52 -40.72
CA MET A 350 -36.84 -10.91 -40.57
C MET A 350 -37.93 -11.95 -40.21
N ASN A 351 -37.72 -13.22 -40.57
CA ASN A 351 -38.62 -14.35 -40.31
C ASN A 351 -38.17 -15.26 -39.16
N SER A 352 -37.01 -15.02 -38.55
CA SER A 352 -36.51 -15.80 -37.42
C SER A 352 -37.22 -15.44 -36.10
N LYS A 353 -37.32 -16.41 -35.19
CA LYS A 353 -37.90 -16.20 -33.87
C LYS A 353 -37.03 -15.25 -33.06
N VAL A 354 -37.65 -14.24 -32.45
CA VAL A 354 -36.96 -13.23 -31.65
C VAL A 354 -36.37 -13.86 -30.40
N GLY A 355 -35.06 -13.69 -30.19
CA GLY A 355 -34.33 -14.16 -29.02
C GLY A 355 -33.88 -15.63 -29.09
N GLU A 356 -33.89 -16.24 -30.28
CA GLU A 356 -33.24 -17.53 -30.50
C GLU A 356 -31.73 -17.32 -30.70
N ILE A 357 -30.91 -17.87 -29.81
CA ILE A 357 -29.45 -17.73 -29.83
C ILE A 357 -28.77 -19.10 -29.90
N SER A 358 -27.72 -19.21 -30.71
CA SER A 358 -26.92 -20.43 -30.83
C SER A 358 -25.69 -20.37 -29.91
N ILE A 359 -25.72 -21.13 -28.82
CA ILE A 359 -24.69 -21.07 -27.76
C ILE A 359 -24.11 -22.44 -27.44
N GLN A 360 -22.84 -22.46 -27.03
CA GLN A 360 -22.17 -23.65 -26.51
C GLN A 360 -22.48 -23.80 -25.02
N VAL A 361 -23.14 -24.89 -24.65
CA VAL A 361 -23.55 -25.20 -23.26
C VAL A 361 -23.39 -26.70 -22.98
N GLY A 362 -23.24 -27.06 -21.71
CA GLY A 362 -23.24 -28.46 -21.29
C GLY A 362 -24.62 -29.11 -21.43
N ASN A 363 -24.74 -30.18 -22.20
CA ASN A 363 -25.95 -30.99 -22.27
C ASN A 363 -26.09 -31.85 -20.99
N ARG A 364 -27.28 -31.84 -20.41
CA ARG A 364 -27.63 -32.60 -19.20
C ARG A 364 -28.91 -33.39 -19.48
N ILE A 365 -29.05 -34.54 -18.83
CA ILE A 365 -30.22 -35.40 -18.95
C ILE A 365 -30.86 -35.61 -17.57
N CYS A 366 -32.17 -35.55 -17.51
CA CYS A 366 -32.91 -35.87 -16.29
C CYS A 366 -33.01 -37.40 -16.11
N PRO A 367 -32.55 -37.98 -14.98
CA PRO A 367 -32.59 -39.42 -14.77
C PRO A 367 -34.01 -39.99 -14.61
N SER A 368 -35.03 -39.17 -14.32
CA SER A 368 -36.41 -39.67 -14.19
C SER A 368 -37.25 -39.57 -15.45
N CYS A 369 -37.10 -38.51 -16.24
CA CYS A 369 -37.95 -38.29 -17.42
C CYS A 369 -37.16 -38.30 -18.74
N ASN A 370 -35.85 -38.56 -18.70
CA ASN A 370 -34.93 -38.60 -19.85
C ASN A 370 -34.94 -37.35 -20.74
N LYS A 371 -35.47 -36.22 -20.23
CA LYS A 371 -35.49 -34.95 -20.97
C LYS A 371 -34.08 -34.35 -20.97
N GLU A 372 -33.63 -33.94 -22.14
CA GLU A 372 -32.35 -33.25 -22.32
C GLU A 372 -32.50 -31.74 -22.13
N THR A 373 -31.72 -31.17 -21.22
CA THR A 373 -31.75 -29.75 -20.86
C THR A 373 -30.36 -29.22 -20.58
N HIS A 374 -30.19 -27.90 -20.60
CA HIS A 374 -28.97 -27.25 -20.09
C HIS A 374 -29.10 -26.87 -18.59
N GLU A 375 -30.33 -26.86 -18.07
CA GLU A 375 -30.64 -26.53 -16.68
C GLU A 375 -30.24 -27.65 -15.72
N CYS A 376 -29.83 -27.26 -14.50
CA CYS A 376 -29.49 -28.20 -13.43
C CYS A 376 -30.71 -28.90 -12.83
N ARG A 377 -31.91 -28.33 -13.01
CA ARG A 377 -33.18 -28.87 -12.49
C ARG A 377 -34.16 -29.04 -13.63
N CYS A 378 -34.75 -30.22 -13.76
CA CYS A 378 -35.77 -30.48 -14.77
C CYS A 378 -37.15 -29.97 -14.31
N SER A 379 -38.08 -29.81 -15.24
CA SER A 379 -39.49 -29.47 -14.97
C SER A 379 -40.21 -30.47 -14.04
N CYS A 380 -39.72 -31.71 -13.94
CA CYS A 380 -40.23 -32.72 -12.99
C CYS A 380 -39.66 -32.57 -11.57
N GLY A 381 -38.80 -31.58 -11.33
CA GLY A 381 -38.23 -31.26 -10.03
C GLY A 381 -36.92 -31.96 -9.69
N LYS A 382 -36.53 -33.05 -10.38
CA LYS A 382 -35.26 -33.76 -10.15
C LYS A 382 -34.05 -33.06 -10.76
N TYR A 383 -32.87 -33.26 -10.15
CA TYR A 383 -31.59 -32.79 -10.66
C TYR A 383 -31.15 -33.55 -11.92
N THR A 384 -30.58 -32.83 -12.87
CA THR A 384 -30.08 -33.38 -14.13
C THR A 384 -28.60 -33.78 -13.99
N ALA A 385 -28.18 -34.82 -14.71
CA ALA A 385 -26.78 -35.27 -14.77
C ALA A 385 -26.14 -34.89 -16.12
N PRO A 386 -24.84 -34.57 -16.17
CA PRO A 386 -24.17 -34.25 -17.44
C PRO A 386 -24.19 -35.45 -18.38
N LYS A 387 -24.63 -35.24 -19.63
CA LYS A 387 -24.60 -36.27 -20.68
C LYS A 387 -23.26 -36.18 -21.41
N LEU A 388 -22.36 -37.12 -21.13
CA LEU A 388 -21.05 -37.16 -21.76
C LEU A 388 -21.11 -37.91 -23.10
N PHE A 389 -20.51 -37.34 -24.14
CA PHE A 389 -20.39 -37.97 -25.45
C PHE A 389 -18.97 -37.82 -26.02
N CYS A 390 -18.60 -38.72 -26.91
CA CYS A 390 -17.30 -38.69 -27.58
C CYS A 390 -17.39 -37.88 -28.89
N GLN A 391 -16.69 -36.75 -29.00
CA GLN A 391 -16.72 -35.93 -30.23
C GLN A 391 -16.23 -36.66 -31.49
N ARG A 392 -15.39 -37.71 -31.35
CA ARG A 392 -14.89 -38.50 -32.48
C ARG A 392 -15.80 -39.65 -32.91
N CYS A 393 -16.53 -40.26 -31.98
CA CYS A 393 -17.29 -41.49 -32.22
C CYS A 393 -18.78 -41.29 -32.08
N GLU A 394 -19.22 -40.11 -31.62
CA GLU A 394 -20.60 -39.70 -31.39
C GLU A 394 -21.42 -40.63 -30.48
N ILE A 395 -20.74 -41.51 -29.74
CA ILE A 395 -21.37 -42.37 -28.74
C ILE A 395 -21.51 -41.64 -27.40
N THR A 396 -22.60 -41.93 -26.69
CA THR A 396 -22.78 -41.53 -25.29
C THR A 396 -21.92 -42.44 -24.41
N VAL A 397 -21.17 -41.85 -23.48
CA VAL A 397 -20.21 -42.58 -22.63
C VAL A 397 -20.46 -42.19 -21.18
N ASN A 398 -20.38 -43.13 -20.24
CA ASN A 398 -20.51 -42.82 -18.81
C ASN A 398 -19.16 -42.56 -18.11
N THR A 399 -18.05 -42.71 -18.84
CA THR A 399 -16.67 -42.54 -18.36
C THR A 399 -16.00 -41.33 -19.00
N ASP A 400 -15.02 -40.73 -18.29
CA ASP A 400 -14.23 -39.58 -18.78
C ASP A 400 -13.41 -39.91 -20.05
N LYS A 401 -13.15 -41.19 -20.33
CA LYS A 401 -12.51 -41.67 -21.57
C LYS A 401 -13.46 -42.54 -22.37
N CYS A 402 -13.43 -42.36 -23.68
CA CYS A 402 -14.19 -43.16 -24.62
C CYS A 402 -13.61 -44.59 -24.70
N PRO A 403 -14.41 -45.65 -24.46
CA PRO A 403 -13.94 -47.03 -24.53
C PRO A 403 -13.51 -47.44 -25.94
N ARG A 404 -14.01 -46.76 -26.98
CA ARG A 404 -13.72 -47.11 -28.39
C ARG A 404 -12.45 -46.47 -28.94
N CYS A 405 -12.16 -45.21 -28.59
CA CYS A 405 -11.04 -44.46 -29.19
C CYS A 405 -10.08 -43.83 -28.17
N GLY A 406 -10.31 -44.03 -26.87
CA GLY A 406 -9.47 -43.49 -25.79
C GLY A 406 -9.51 -41.97 -25.64
N SER A 407 -10.24 -41.24 -26.48
CA SER A 407 -10.35 -39.77 -26.38
C SER A 407 -11.19 -39.35 -25.17
N TYR A 408 -10.96 -38.14 -24.67
CA TYR A 408 -11.71 -37.58 -23.55
C TYR A 408 -13.16 -37.27 -23.96
N SER A 409 -14.12 -37.71 -23.16
CA SER A 409 -15.54 -37.41 -23.37
C SER A 409 -15.86 -35.98 -22.94
N THR A 410 -16.85 -35.36 -23.59
CA THR A 410 -17.29 -33.98 -23.32
C THR A 410 -18.80 -33.92 -23.23
N SER A 411 -19.34 -33.04 -22.40
CA SER A 411 -20.77 -32.71 -22.36
C SER A 411 -21.14 -31.50 -23.21
N ILE A 412 -20.17 -30.87 -23.88
CA ILE A 412 -20.33 -29.57 -24.53
C ILE A 412 -20.95 -29.76 -25.91
N ASP A 413 -22.12 -29.16 -26.11
CA ASP A 413 -22.86 -29.18 -27.37
C ASP A 413 -23.28 -27.76 -27.79
N THR A 414 -23.49 -27.54 -29.08
CA THR A 414 -23.98 -26.25 -29.61
C THR A 414 -25.49 -26.35 -29.80
N ARG A 415 -26.26 -25.56 -29.04
CA ARG A 415 -27.73 -25.59 -29.11
C ARG A 415 -28.30 -24.22 -29.42
N ASN A 416 -29.40 -24.24 -30.18
CA ASN A 416 -30.28 -23.09 -30.33
C ASN A 416 -31.21 -23.04 -29.13
N VAL A 417 -31.15 -21.94 -28.40
CA VAL A 417 -31.90 -21.73 -27.16
C VAL A 417 -32.82 -20.53 -27.35
N ASP A 418 -34.12 -20.71 -27.04
CA ASP A 418 -35.08 -19.61 -26.96
C ASP A 418 -34.83 -18.80 -25.69
N PHE A 419 -33.85 -17.91 -25.77
CA PHE A 419 -33.37 -17.14 -24.65
C PHE A 419 -34.39 -16.11 -24.16
N LYS A 420 -35.26 -15.61 -25.05
CA LYS A 420 -36.33 -14.69 -24.66
C LYS A 420 -37.30 -15.33 -23.67
N SER A 421 -37.69 -16.58 -23.92
CA SER A 421 -38.56 -17.33 -23.01
C SER A 421 -37.92 -17.55 -21.64
N ILE A 422 -36.65 -17.97 -21.61
CA ILE A 422 -35.89 -18.21 -20.37
C ILE A 422 -35.75 -16.91 -19.58
N TYR A 423 -35.40 -15.82 -20.27
CA TYR A 423 -35.26 -14.51 -19.66
C TYR A 423 -36.57 -14.02 -19.03
N GLN A 424 -37.69 -14.10 -19.75
CA GLN A 424 -39.01 -13.72 -19.21
C GLN A 424 -39.44 -14.62 -18.04
N ASN A 425 -39.16 -15.92 -18.11
CA ASN A 425 -39.48 -16.85 -17.03
C ASN A 425 -38.66 -16.55 -15.77
N ALA A 426 -37.40 -16.16 -15.89
CA ALA A 426 -36.56 -15.79 -14.75
C ALA A 426 -37.16 -14.61 -13.97
N PHE A 427 -37.68 -13.58 -14.65
CA PHE A 427 -38.40 -12.47 -14.00
C PHE A 427 -39.71 -12.92 -13.33
N LYS A 428 -40.49 -13.77 -14.02
CA LYS A 428 -41.73 -14.33 -13.47
C LYS A 428 -41.47 -15.16 -12.20
N ASN A 429 -40.42 -16.00 -12.21
CA ASN A 429 -40.03 -16.83 -11.06
C ASN A 429 -39.67 -15.99 -9.84
N LEU A 430 -39.02 -14.85 -10.05
CA LEU A 430 -38.65 -13.91 -9.00
C LEU A 430 -39.78 -12.97 -8.57
N GLY A 431 -40.84 -12.85 -9.36
CA GLY A 431 -41.90 -11.85 -9.16
C GLY A 431 -41.42 -10.41 -9.39
N GLU A 432 -40.37 -10.23 -10.19
CA GLU A 432 -39.73 -8.94 -10.43
C GLU A 432 -40.08 -8.37 -11.81
N ARG A 433 -40.05 -7.04 -11.92
CA ARG A 433 -40.22 -6.35 -13.21
C ARG A 433 -38.86 -6.13 -13.88
N ASN A 434 -38.85 -6.12 -15.21
CA ASN A 434 -37.65 -5.84 -15.96
C ASN A 434 -37.37 -4.33 -16.02
N CYS A 435 -36.72 -3.82 -14.97
CA CYS A 435 -36.29 -2.42 -14.85
C CYS A 435 -34.76 -2.29 -14.71
N LEU A 436 -34.00 -3.25 -15.24
CA LEU A 436 -32.54 -3.26 -15.11
C LEU A 436 -31.89 -2.41 -16.21
N ASP A 437 -31.11 -1.40 -15.82
CA ASP A 437 -30.34 -0.55 -16.74
C ASP A 437 -29.20 -1.29 -17.43
N SER A 438 -28.55 -2.21 -16.71
CA SER A 438 -27.46 -3.01 -17.27
C SER A 438 -27.46 -4.42 -16.72
N PHE A 439 -27.55 -5.42 -17.60
CA PHE A 439 -27.46 -6.82 -17.23
C PHE A 439 -26.52 -7.56 -18.17
N LYS A 440 -25.45 -8.14 -17.63
CA LYS A 440 -24.30 -8.61 -18.42
C LYS A 440 -24.03 -10.08 -18.18
N GLY A 441 -23.87 -10.82 -19.27
CA GLY A 441 -23.48 -12.22 -19.28
C GLY A 441 -22.03 -12.44 -19.70
N VAL A 442 -21.70 -13.68 -20.04
CA VAL A 442 -20.38 -14.06 -20.57
C VAL A 442 -20.49 -14.48 -22.04
N LYS A 443 -19.44 -14.32 -22.83
CA LYS A 443 -19.46 -14.80 -24.23
C LYS A 443 -19.48 -16.33 -24.29
N LYS A 444 -18.64 -16.96 -23.47
CA LYS A 444 -18.44 -18.41 -23.41
C LYS A 444 -18.04 -18.80 -21.99
N LEU A 445 -18.51 -19.95 -21.53
CA LEU A 445 -18.09 -20.57 -20.28
C LEU A 445 -16.73 -21.27 -20.46
N MET A 446 -15.85 -21.14 -19.47
CA MET A 446 -14.50 -21.72 -19.52
C MET A 446 -14.36 -22.99 -18.67
N SER A 447 -15.46 -23.45 -18.06
CA SER A 447 -15.49 -24.60 -17.17
C SER A 447 -15.53 -25.93 -17.92
N LYS A 448 -15.20 -27.03 -17.22
CA LYS A 448 -15.11 -28.39 -17.82
C LYS A 448 -16.39 -28.80 -18.54
N HIS A 449 -17.54 -28.59 -17.90
CA HIS A 449 -18.85 -28.99 -18.42
C HIS A 449 -19.64 -27.83 -19.05
N MET A 450 -19.12 -26.60 -19.02
CA MET A 450 -19.82 -25.38 -19.49
C MET A 450 -21.25 -25.28 -18.94
N THR A 451 -21.42 -25.54 -17.64
CA THR A 451 -22.70 -25.44 -16.95
C THR A 451 -23.03 -23.98 -16.66
N PRO A 452 -24.16 -23.45 -17.17
CA PRO A 452 -24.54 -22.07 -16.94
C PRO A 452 -25.10 -21.86 -15.53
N GLU A 453 -24.86 -20.66 -15.00
CA GLU A 453 -25.51 -20.19 -13.77
C GLU A 453 -26.96 -19.76 -14.05
N SER A 454 -27.85 -19.95 -13.08
CA SER A 454 -29.24 -19.51 -13.13
C SER A 454 -29.35 -17.99 -13.36
N LEU A 455 -30.20 -17.58 -14.30
CA LEU A 455 -30.41 -16.17 -14.62
C LEU A 455 -31.02 -15.39 -13.44
N GLU A 456 -31.81 -16.04 -12.61
CA GLU A 456 -32.41 -15.45 -11.41
C GLU A 456 -31.35 -14.85 -10.47
N LYS A 457 -30.22 -15.55 -10.26
CA LYS A 457 -29.09 -15.05 -9.48
C LYS A 457 -28.53 -13.77 -10.12
N GLY A 458 -28.40 -13.78 -11.44
CA GLY A 458 -27.93 -12.65 -12.22
C GLY A 458 -28.80 -11.40 -12.11
N ILE A 459 -30.12 -11.57 -12.20
CA ILE A 459 -31.11 -10.48 -12.10
C ILE A 459 -30.99 -9.81 -10.74
N LEU A 460 -30.95 -10.61 -9.66
CA LEU A 460 -30.80 -10.11 -8.31
C LEU A 460 -29.44 -9.41 -8.10
N ARG A 461 -28.34 -9.93 -8.65
CA ARG A 461 -27.04 -9.23 -8.59
C ARG A 461 -27.06 -7.89 -9.32
N ALA A 462 -27.66 -7.84 -10.51
CA ALA A 462 -27.79 -6.60 -11.28
C ALA A 462 -28.65 -5.55 -10.55
N LYS A 463 -29.73 -5.98 -9.89
CA LYS A 463 -30.59 -5.12 -9.05
C LYS A 463 -29.79 -4.44 -7.93
N HIS A 464 -28.84 -5.15 -7.34
CA HIS A 464 -28.00 -4.66 -6.23
C HIS A 464 -26.63 -4.09 -6.68
N ASP A 465 -26.38 -3.92 -7.98
CA ASP A 465 -25.10 -3.45 -8.55
C ASP A 465 -23.88 -4.30 -8.08
N LEU A 466 -24.08 -5.62 -8.06
CA LEU A 466 -23.09 -6.63 -7.66
C LEU A 466 -22.54 -7.37 -8.89
N PHE A 467 -21.24 -7.65 -8.86
CA PHE A 467 -20.56 -8.39 -9.92
C PHE A 467 -20.14 -9.76 -9.45
N THR A 468 -20.29 -10.77 -10.30
CA THR A 468 -19.84 -12.13 -10.02
C THR A 468 -18.42 -12.36 -10.55
N PHE A 469 -17.64 -13.15 -9.82
CA PHE A 469 -16.34 -13.62 -10.27
C PHE A 469 -16.45 -14.99 -10.98
N LYS A 470 -15.32 -15.56 -11.39
CA LYS A 470 -15.27 -16.78 -12.22
C LYS A 470 -15.90 -18.01 -11.57
N ASP A 471 -15.97 -18.02 -10.25
CA ASP A 471 -16.46 -19.12 -9.42
C ASP A 471 -17.88 -18.88 -8.87
N GLY A 472 -18.54 -17.78 -9.26
CA GLY A 472 -19.88 -17.42 -8.82
C GLY A 472 -19.94 -16.50 -7.60
N THR A 473 -18.81 -16.27 -6.93
CA THR A 473 -18.72 -15.48 -5.69
C THR A 473 -18.63 -13.97 -5.96
N ILE A 474 -19.04 -13.17 -4.98
CA ILE A 474 -18.93 -11.72 -4.94
C ILE A 474 -17.73 -11.36 -4.07
N ARG A 475 -16.77 -10.62 -4.64
CA ARG A 475 -15.50 -10.33 -3.98
C ARG A 475 -15.17 -8.86 -3.94
N TYR A 476 -14.49 -8.48 -2.87
CA TYR A 476 -13.97 -7.14 -2.67
C TYR A 476 -12.49 -7.20 -2.31
N ASP A 477 -11.63 -6.52 -3.08
CA ASP A 477 -10.18 -6.50 -2.87
C ASP A 477 -9.79 -5.30 -1.99
N MET A 478 -8.96 -5.53 -0.97
CA MET A 478 -8.37 -4.51 -0.10
C MET A 478 -6.87 -4.75 0.06
N SER A 479 -6.09 -3.69 0.28
CA SER A 479 -4.73 -3.81 0.78
C SER A 479 -4.73 -4.33 2.21
N ASP A 480 -3.87 -5.29 2.50
CA ASP A 480 -3.74 -5.87 3.84
C ASP A 480 -2.83 -5.04 4.74
N MET A 481 -3.28 -4.83 5.99
CA MET A 481 -2.47 -4.19 7.02
C MET A 481 -2.62 -4.94 8.34
N PRO A 482 -1.55 -5.09 9.13
CA PRO A 482 -1.63 -5.84 10.36
C PRO A 482 -2.21 -4.97 11.47
N LEU A 483 -2.96 -5.59 12.37
CA LEU A 483 -3.49 -4.95 13.55
C LEU A 483 -3.58 -5.96 14.69
N THR A 484 -3.03 -5.62 15.85
CA THR A 484 -3.11 -6.48 17.04
C THR A 484 -4.01 -5.93 18.12
N HIS A 485 -4.30 -4.63 18.07
CA HIS A 485 -5.02 -3.94 19.12
C HIS A 485 -5.90 -2.85 18.53
N ILE A 486 -7.12 -2.73 19.05
CA ILE A 486 -8.15 -1.80 18.56
C ILE A 486 -8.63 -0.90 19.70
N ARG A 487 -9.08 0.31 19.35
CA ARG A 487 -10.01 1.06 20.20
C ARG A 487 -11.41 1.06 19.56
N PRO A 488 -12.48 0.88 20.34
CA PRO A 488 -13.85 1.04 19.85
C PRO A 488 -14.09 2.31 19.03
N SER A 489 -13.49 3.44 19.46
CA SER A 489 -13.60 4.73 18.78
C SER A 489 -12.99 4.75 17.38
N GLU A 490 -11.91 4.01 17.16
CA GLU A 490 -11.16 3.95 15.88
C GLU A 490 -11.94 3.15 14.82
N ILE A 491 -12.62 2.09 15.26
CA ILE A 491 -13.34 1.17 14.38
C ILE A 491 -14.82 1.53 14.18
N ALA A 492 -15.25 2.66 14.75
CA ALA A 492 -16.62 3.19 14.73
C ALA A 492 -17.67 2.19 15.26
N VAL A 493 -17.38 1.52 16.38
CA VAL A 493 -18.31 0.57 17.01
C VAL A 493 -18.56 0.96 18.47
N SER A 494 -19.81 0.79 18.93
CA SER A 494 -20.17 1.07 20.32
C SER A 494 -19.56 0.06 21.29
N VAL A 495 -19.35 0.51 22.54
CA VAL A 495 -18.81 -0.35 23.61
C VAL A 495 -19.72 -1.56 23.85
N ASP A 496 -21.04 -1.37 23.86
CA ASP A 496 -22.00 -2.44 24.08
C ASP A 496 -21.92 -3.51 22.99
N LYS A 497 -21.78 -3.11 21.73
CA LYS A 497 -21.66 -4.04 20.61
C LYS A 497 -20.36 -4.84 20.66
N ILE A 498 -19.26 -4.20 21.06
CA ILE A 498 -17.98 -4.89 21.25
C ILE A 498 -18.04 -5.88 22.41
N LYS A 499 -18.76 -5.55 23.49
CA LYS A 499 -19.04 -6.51 24.59
C LYS A 499 -19.84 -7.71 24.10
N GLU A 500 -20.86 -7.51 23.26
CA GLU A 500 -21.61 -8.61 22.63
C GLU A 500 -20.71 -9.55 21.80
N LEU A 501 -19.66 -9.02 21.18
CA LEU A 501 -18.67 -9.82 20.42
C LEU A 501 -17.72 -10.63 21.31
N GLY A 502 -17.79 -10.43 22.63
CA GLY A 502 -17.02 -11.14 23.65
C GLY A 502 -15.71 -10.45 24.05
N TYR A 503 -15.63 -9.12 23.94
CA TYR A 503 -14.53 -8.31 24.47
C TYR A 503 -14.95 -7.72 25.82
N THR A 504 -14.32 -8.18 26.91
CA THR A 504 -14.70 -7.82 28.27
C THR A 504 -13.70 -6.91 28.97
N GLU A 505 -12.42 -7.08 28.67
CA GLU A 505 -11.30 -6.44 29.37
C GLU A 505 -10.35 -5.76 28.38
N ASP A 506 -9.67 -4.71 28.85
CA ASP A 506 -8.60 -4.04 28.12
C ASP A 506 -7.25 -4.76 28.25
N ILE A 507 -6.23 -4.25 27.56
CA ILE A 507 -4.88 -4.84 27.57
C ILE A 507 -4.23 -4.93 28.96
N TYR A 508 -4.72 -4.17 29.95
CA TYR A 508 -4.21 -4.17 31.31
C TYR A 508 -5.08 -5.00 32.27
N GLY A 509 -6.13 -5.65 31.76
CA GLY A 509 -7.08 -6.44 32.56
C GLY A 509 -8.17 -5.61 33.23
N ASN A 510 -8.33 -4.33 32.89
CA ASN A 510 -9.43 -3.52 33.42
C ASN A 510 -10.72 -3.77 32.62
N PRO A 511 -11.91 -3.71 33.25
CA PRO A 511 -13.17 -3.88 32.53
C PRO A 511 -13.35 -2.80 31.45
N LEU A 512 -13.95 -3.19 30.32
CA LEU A 512 -14.25 -2.28 29.22
C LEU A 512 -15.42 -1.36 29.59
N GLU A 513 -15.15 -0.06 29.68
CA GLU A 513 -16.14 0.98 30.00
C GLU A 513 -16.09 2.15 29.00
N LYS A 514 -14.90 2.51 28.51
CA LYS A 514 -14.67 3.67 27.65
C LYS A 514 -14.31 3.23 26.23
N SER A 515 -14.78 3.98 25.24
CA SER A 515 -14.45 3.76 23.83
C SER A 515 -12.98 4.01 23.47
N SER A 516 -12.24 4.69 24.37
CA SER A 516 -10.81 4.97 24.22
C SER A 516 -9.92 3.87 24.80
N GLN A 517 -10.45 2.85 25.47
CA GLN A 517 -9.62 1.74 25.97
C GLN A 517 -9.07 0.91 24.82
N ILE A 518 -7.84 0.42 24.99
CA ILE A 518 -7.15 -0.43 24.02
C ILE A 518 -7.52 -1.88 24.32
N LEU A 519 -8.05 -2.58 23.33
CA LEU A 519 -8.42 -3.99 23.41
C LEU A 519 -7.48 -4.81 22.53
N GLN A 520 -7.11 -6.01 22.97
CA GLN A 520 -6.37 -6.95 22.13
C GLN A 520 -7.32 -7.58 21.10
N LEU A 521 -7.03 -7.40 19.81
CA LEU A 521 -7.81 -7.95 18.71
C LEU A 521 -7.73 -9.48 18.70
N LYS A 522 -8.87 -10.16 18.67
CA LYS A 522 -8.90 -11.62 18.54
C LYS A 522 -8.38 -12.05 17.16
N VAL A 523 -7.74 -13.20 17.11
CA VAL A 523 -6.94 -13.64 15.95
C VAL A 523 -7.68 -13.75 14.62
N GLN A 524 -8.98 -14.01 14.61
CA GLN A 524 -9.80 -14.11 13.39
C GLN A 524 -10.77 -12.93 13.22
N ASP A 525 -10.67 -11.90 14.05
CA ASP A 525 -11.47 -10.69 13.93
C ASP A 525 -10.79 -9.71 12.97
N ILE A 526 -11.59 -9.07 12.11
CA ILE A 526 -11.07 -8.16 11.08
C ILE A 526 -11.88 -6.86 11.00
N VAL A 527 -11.19 -5.79 10.60
CA VAL A 527 -11.74 -4.45 10.39
C VAL A 527 -11.59 -4.09 8.92
N ILE A 528 -12.68 -3.72 8.27
CA ILE A 528 -12.70 -3.47 6.81
C ILE A 528 -12.93 -1.99 6.49
N SER A 529 -12.62 -1.55 5.27
CA SER A 529 -12.91 -0.19 4.85
C SER A 529 -14.42 0.09 4.75
N TYR A 530 -14.84 1.35 4.92
CA TYR A 530 -16.24 1.76 4.67
C TYR A 530 -16.71 1.42 3.25
N ASP A 531 -15.84 1.56 2.26
CA ASP A 531 -16.15 1.23 0.86
C ASP A 531 -16.45 -0.27 0.69
N ALA A 532 -15.76 -1.14 1.45
CA ALA A 532 -16.03 -2.57 1.50
C ALA A 532 -17.35 -2.85 2.21
N ALA A 533 -17.57 -2.23 3.37
CA ALA A 533 -18.79 -2.40 4.17
C ALA A 533 -20.06 -2.07 3.36
N LEU A 534 -20.06 -0.95 2.63
CA LEU A 534 -21.17 -0.56 1.75
C LEU A 534 -21.43 -1.58 0.63
N TYR A 535 -20.37 -2.21 0.10
CA TYR A 535 -20.52 -3.24 -0.91
C TYR A 535 -21.01 -4.58 -0.32
N LEU A 536 -20.52 -4.96 0.86
CA LEU A 536 -20.97 -6.15 1.57
C LEU A 536 -22.42 -6.02 2.05
N LEU A 537 -22.87 -4.83 2.45
CA LEU A 537 -24.27 -4.56 2.77
C LEU A 537 -25.21 -4.78 1.56
N ARG A 538 -24.75 -4.46 0.36
CA ARG A 538 -25.50 -4.81 -0.86
C ARG A 538 -25.52 -6.33 -1.07
N ALA A 539 -24.41 -7.01 -0.77
CA ALA A 539 -24.31 -8.46 -0.87
C ALA A 539 -25.20 -9.18 0.16
N THR A 540 -25.34 -8.68 1.39
CA THR A 540 -26.27 -9.25 2.39
C THR A 540 -27.72 -9.14 1.92
N ASN A 541 -28.12 -7.96 1.42
CA ASN A 541 -29.45 -7.74 0.84
C ASN A 541 -29.72 -8.66 -0.36
N TYR A 542 -28.72 -8.86 -1.21
CA TYR A 542 -28.79 -9.82 -2.31
C TYR A 542 -28.99 -11.26 -1.81
N ILE A 543 -28.26 -11.69 -0.79
CA ILE A 543 -28.37 -13.05 -0.23
C ILE A 543 -29.77 -13.26 0.37
N ASP A 544 -30.29 -12.29 1.11
CA ASP A 544 -31.63 -12.38 1.70
C ASP A 544 -32.71 -12.46 0.62
N GLU A 545 -32.65 -11.59 -0.40
CA GLU A 545 -33.56 -11.67 -1.54
C GLU A 545 -33.43 -13.00 -2.31
N LEU A 546 -32.21 -13.53 -2.43
CA LEU A 546 -31.95 -14.82 -3.08
C LEU A 546 -32.58 -15.96 -2.28
N LEU A 547 -32.44 -15.96 -0.95
CA LEU A 547 -33.07 -16.93 -0.06
C LEU A 547 -34.60 -16.88 -0.16
N ILE A 548 -35.19 -15.69 -0.09
CA ILE A 548 -36.65 -15.51 -0.14
C ILE A 548 -37.21 -15.86 -1.52
N LYS A 549 -36.67 -15.26 -2.59
CA LYS A 549 -37.28 -15.32 -3.92
C LYS A 549 -36.93 -16.58 -4.68
N HIS A 550 -35.67 -17.03 -4.62
CA HIS A 550 -35.21 -18.18 -5.39
C HIS A 550 -35.29 -19.48 -4.60
N TYR A 551 -34.78 -19.49 -3.35
CA TYR A 551 -34.74 -20.71 -2.54
C TYR A 551 -35.98 -20.93 -1.65
N LYS A 552 -36.87 -19.94 -1.55
CA LYS A 552 -38.07 -19.98 -0.69
C LYS A 552 -37.75 -20.29 0.78
N LYS A 553 -36.73 -19.61 1.30
CA LYS A 553 -36.26 -19.68 2.69
C LYS A 553 -36.36 -18.32 3.37
N GLU A 554 -36.29 -18.32 4.70
CA GLU A 554 -36.22 -17.10 5.49
C GLU A 554 -34.92 -16.32 5.21
N PRO A 555 -34.94 -14.98 5.33
CA PRO A 555 -33.73 -14.17 5.23
C PRO A 555 -32.75 -14.50 6.36
N TYR A 556 -31.46 -14.32 6.11
CA TYR A 556 -30.38 -14.64 7.05
C TYR A 556 -29.83 -13.40 7.76
N TYR A 557 -29.55 -12.31 7.02
CA TYR A 557 -28.88 -11.13 7.57
C TYR A 557 -29.85 -10.07 8.10
N ASN A 558 -30.91 -9.74 7.35
CA ASN A 558 -31.84 -8.64 7.62
C ASN A 558 -31.14 -7.28 7.87
N ALA A 559 -29.97 -7.07 7.27
CA ALA A 559 -29.13 -5.89 7.50
C ALA A 559 -29.63 -4.67 6.72
N LYS A 560 -29.86 -3.54 7.41
CA LYS A 560 -30.24 -2.26 6.79
C LYS A 560 -29.10 -1.25 6.80
N THR A 561 -28.29 -1.31 7.83
CA THR A 561 -27.14 -0.44 8.08
C THR A 561 -25.85 -1.25 8.10
N ILE A 562 -24.72 -0.55 8.01
CA ILE A 562 -23.41 -1.20 8.15
C ILE A 562 -23.19 -1.75 9.57
N ASP A 563 -23.84 -1.21 10.60
CA ASP A 563 -23.67 -1.73 11.96
C ASP A 563 -24.33 -3.10 12.13
N ASP A 564 -25.37 -3.40 11.36
CA ASP A 564 -26.07 -4.68 11.38
C ASP A 564 -25.21 -5.84 10.86
N ILE A 565 -24.18 -5.56 10.05
CA ILE A 565 -23.29 -6.61 9.53
C ILE A 565 -22.15 -6.96 10.50
N ILE A 566 -21.97 -6.21 11.58
CA ILE A 566 -20.97 -6.50 12.62
C ILE A 566 -21.27 -7.86 13.26
N GLY A 567 -20.24 -8.70 13.40
CA GLY A 567 -20.35 -10.09 13.84
C GLY A 567 -20.57 -11.10 12.72
N SER A 568 -20.84 -10.64 11.49
CA SER A 568 -20.97 -11.52 10.33
C SER A 568 -19.65 -12.24 10.00
N LEU A 569 -19.77 -13.50 9.62
CA LEU A 569 -18.65 -14.31 9.16
C LEU A 569 -18.32 -14.04 7.70
N ILE A 570 -17.02 -13.92 7.42
CA ILE A 570 -16.49 -13.64 6.10
C ILE A 570 -15.31 -14.56 5.79
N ILE A 571 -15.09 -14.79 4.50
CA ILE A 571 -13.97 -15.57 4.00
C ILE A 571 -12.93 -14.58 3.47
N GLY A 572 -11.76 -14.56 4.09
CA GLY A 572 -10.57 -13.94 3.54
C GLY A 572 -9.89 -14.89 2.58
N LEU A 573 -9.58 -14.46 1.37
CA LEU A 573 -8.88 -15.26 0.37
C LEU A 573 -7.82 -14.42 -0.35
N ALA A 574 -6.59 -14.91 -0.34
CA ALA A 574 -5.50 -14.28 -1.06
C ALA A 574 -5.50 -14.66 -2.55
N PRO A 575 -5.13 -13.74 -3.46
CA PRO A 575 -4.86 -14.09 -4.85
C PRO A 575 -3.86 -15.25 -4.95
N HIS A 576 -3.98 -16.09 -5.98
CA HIS A 576 -3.11 -17.25 -6.20
C HIS A 576 -3.15 -18.34 -5.11
N THR A 577 -4.05 -18.25 -4.13
CA THR A 577 -4.30 -19.30 -3.13
C THR A 577 -5.66 -19.97 -3.35
N SER A 578 -5.90 -21.11 -2.71
CA SER A 578 -7.17 -21.83 -2.80
C SER A 578 -7.78 -22.20 -1.44
N ALA A 579 -7.11 -21.82 -0.35
CA ALA A 579 -7.59 -22.00 1.01
C ALA A 579 -8.07 -20.63 1.51
N GLY A 580 -9.38 -20.49 1.72
CA GLY A 580 -9.94 -19.33 2.41
C GLY A 580 -9.75 -19.47 3.91
N VAL A 581 -9.67 -18.36 4.61
CA VAL A 581 -9.63 -18.32 6.08
C VAL A 581 -10.90 -17.65 6.56
N LEU A 582 -11.58 -18.29 7.50
CA LEU A 582 -12.76 -17.74 8.14
C LEU A 582 -12.36 -16.60 9.07
N GLY A 583 -13.02 -15.46 8.93
CA GLY A 583 -12.89 -14.31 9.81
C GLY A 583 -14.25 -13.79 10.23
N ARG A 584 -14.26 -12.93 11.25
CA ARG A 584 -15.44 -12.25 11.76
C ARG A 584 -15.26 -10.74 11.64
N LEU A 585 -16.25 -10.06 11.10
CA LEU A 585 -16.23 -8.61 10.97
C LEU A 585 -16.49 -7.95 12.33
N VAL A 586 -15.59 -7.07 12.79
CA VAL A 586 -15.73 -6.40 14.10
C VAL A 586 -15.83 -4.88 14.02
N GLY A 587 -15.53 -4.26 12.88
CA GLY A 587 -15.71 -2.82 12.71
C GLY A 587 -15.20 -2.29 11.39
N PHE A 588 -15.14 -0.96 11.27
CA PHE A 588 -14.90 -0.25 10.02
C PHE A 588 -13.77 0.79 10.13
N THR A 589 -13.05 1.01 9.04
CA THR A 589 -12.03 2.06 8.95
C THR A 589 -12.23 2.99 7.76
N LYS A 590 -11.79 4.24 7.91
CA LYS A 590 -11.75 5.25 6.83
C LYS A 590 -10.66 4.94 5.81
N ALA A 591 -9.58 4.28 6.23
CA ALA A 591 -8.49 3.91 5.35
C ALA A 591 -8.93 2.87 4.32
N ALA A 592 -8.31 2.89 3.14
CA ALA A 592 -8.60 1.97 2.05
C ALA A 592 -7.86 0.62 2.22
N VAL A 593 -7.93 0.05 3.43
CA VAL A 593 -7.23 -1.18 3.83
C VAL A 593 -8.15 -2.11 4.60
N GLY A 594 -7.81 -3.39 4.64
CA GLY A 594 -8.37 -4.38 5.56
C GLY A 594 -7.38 -4.68 6.67
N PHE A 595 -7.70 -4.26 7.89
CA PHE A 595 -6.90 -4.56 9.07
C PHE A 595 -7.28 -5.92 9.64
N ALA A 596 -6.31 -6.78 9.91
CA ALA A 596 -6.52 -8.00 10.65
C ALA A 596 -5.28 -8.41 11.45
N HIS A 597 -5.47 -9.37 12.35
CA HIS A 597 -4.36 -9.97 13.08
C HIS A 597 -3.30 -10.54 12.12
N PRO A 598 -1.99 -10.39 12.39
CA PRO A 598 -0.94 -10.92 11.51
C PRO A 598 -1.10 -12.41 11.16
N TYR A 599 -1.52 -13.25 12.11
CA TYR A 599 -1.84 -14.66 11.84
C TYR A 599 -2.93 -14.85 10.77
N PHE A 600 -3.92 -13.97 10.71
CA PHE A 600 -4.97 -14.03 9.70
C PHE A 600 -4.40 -13.73 8.30
N HIS A 601 -3.45 -12.80 8.16
CA HIS A 601 -2.76 -12.55 6.90
C HIS A 601 -1.78 -13.69 6.55
N ALA A 602 -0.98 -14.14 7.51
CA ALA A 602 -0.03 -15.24 7.34
C ALA A 602 -0.71 -16.56 6.93
N ALA A 603 -1.87 -16.88 7.52
CA ALA A 603 -2.65 -18.08 7.15
C ALA A 603 -3.14 -18.05 5.70
N LYS A 604 -3.29 -16.85 5.12
CA LYS A 604 -3.62 -16.65 3.70
C LYS A 604 -2.37 -16.59 2.81
N ARG A 605 -1.17 -16.86 3.35
CA ARG A 605 0.13 -16.76 2.66
C ARG A 605 0.39 -15.37 2.11
N ARG A 606 0.11 -14.38 2.96
CA ARG A 606 0.32 -12.96 2.68
C ARG A 606 1.16 -12.33 3.76
N ASN A 607 1.89 -11.30 3.35
CA ASN A 607 2.68 -10.42 4.20
C ASN A 607 2.09 -9.02 4.03
N CYS A 608 2.20 -8.16 5.03
CA CYS A 608 1.66 -6.80 4.92
C CYS A 608 2.63 -5.83 4.22
N ASP A 609 3.29 -6.30 3.15
CA ASP A 609 4.22 -5.50 2.35
C ASP A 609 3.50 -4.64 1.28
N GLY A 610 2.18 -4.51 1.38
CA GLY A 610 1.30 -3.86 0.40
C GLY A 610 0.74 -4.83 -0.63
N ASP A 611 0.50 -6.06 -0.20
CA ASP A 611 -0.25 -7.06 -0.93
C ASP A 611 -1.76 -6.75 -0.89
N GLU A 612 -2.54 -7.59 -1.56
CA GLU A 612 -3.99 -7.41 -1.66
C GLU A 612 -4.68 -8.71 -1.29
N ASP A 613 -5.70 -8.61 -0.44
CA ASP A 613 -6.56 -9.70 -0.04
C ASP A 613 -7.99 -9.45 -0.51
N CYS A 614 -8.72 -10.53 -0.83
CA CYS A 614 -10.14 -10.41 -1.10
C CYS A 614 -10.98 -10.91 0.08
N VAL A 615 -12.07 -10.20 0.34
CA VAL A 615 -13.09 -10.59 1.31
C VAL A 615 -14.41 -10.88 0.59
N MET A 616 -15.12 -11.89 1.10
CA MET A 616 -16.46 -12.26 0.67
C MET A 616 -17.28 -12.74 1.87
N LEU A 617 -18.61 -12.60 1.82
CA LEU A 617 -19.49 -13.12 2.88
C LEU A 617 -19.46 -14.65 2.89
N LEU A 618 -19.48 -15.27 4.07
CA LEU A 618 -19.52 -16.72 4.20
C LEU A 618 -20.73 -17.32 3.45
N MET A 619 -21.92 -16.75 3.63
CA MET A 619 -23.14 -17.24 2.99
C MET A 619 -23.12 -17.10 1.47
N ASP A 620 -22.44 -16.08 0.92
CA ASP A 620 -22.22 -15.98 -0.53
C ASP A 620 -21.32 -17.11 -1.03
N GLY A 621 -20.22 -17.36 -0.31
CA GLY A 621 -19.33 -18.48 -0.57
C GLY A 621 -20.05 -19.83 -0.54
N LEU A 622 -21.01 -20.05 0.37
CA LEU A 622 -21.75 -21.32 0.45
C LEU A 622 -22.84 -21.47 -0.61
N LEU A 623 -23.55 -20.40 -0.96
CA LEU A 623 -24.71 -20.46 -1.85
C LEU A 623 -24.35 -20.34 -3.34
N ASN A 624 -23.28 -19.62 -3.66
CA ASN A 624 -22.98 -19.20 -5.03
C ASN A 624 -21.70 -19.81 -5.61
N PHE A 625 -20.80 -20.30 -4.77
CA PHE A 625 -19.64 -21.04 -5.24
C PHE A 625 -20.04 -22.40 -5.84
N SER A 626 -19.41 -22.76 -6.96
CA SER A 626 -19.45 -24.13 -7.47
C SER A 626 -18.18 -24.50 -8.22
N TYR A 627 -17.70 -25.72 -8.00
CA TYR A 627 -16.58 -26.27 -8.76
C TYR A 627 -16.88 -26.41 -10.26
N GLU A 628 -18.16 -26.52 -10.63
CA GLU A 628 -18.60 -26.59 -12.04
C GLU A 628 -18.41 -25.26 -12.80
N PHE A 629 -18.20 -24.14 -12.11
CA PHE A 629 -17.92 -22.84 -12.73
C PHE A 629 -16.43 -22.61 -12.98
N LEU A 630 -15.56 -23.33 -12.25
CA LEU A 630 -14.13 -23.12 -12.34
C LEU A 630 -13.56 -23.48 -13.72
N PRO A 631 -12.64 -22.67 -14.27
CA PRO A 631 -11.97 -22.98 -15.52
C PRO A 631 -11.21 -24.30 -15.44
N ASN A 632 -11.22 -25.08 -16.53
CA ASN A 632 -10.56 -26.40 -16.57
C ASN A 632 -9.01 -26.34 -16.51
N LYS A 633 -8.41 -25.16 -16.66
CA LYS A 633 -6.94 -24.98 -16.58
C LYS A 633 -6.49 -24.86 -15.12
N ARG A 634 -5.31 -25.43 -14.78
CA ARG A 634 -4.75 -25.37 -13.41
C ARG A 634 -4.75 -23.95 -12.82
N GLY A 635 -4.30 -22.96 -13.57
CA GLY A 635 -4.28 -21.56 -13.11
C GLY A 635 -5.66 -20.90 -12.93
N GLY A 636 -6.74 -21.55 -13.36
CA GLY A 636 -8.11 -21.09 -13.12
C GLY A 636 -8.75 -21.63 -11.84
N LYS A 637 -8.17 -22.68 -11.24
CA LYS A 637 -8.63 -23.25 -9.97
C LYS A 637 -7.98 -22.58 -8.75
N MET A 638 -6.78 -22.04 -8.93
CA MET A 638 -6.19 -21.09 -7.99
C MET A 638 -7.04 -19.82 -7.96
N ASP A 639 -7.07 -19.10 -6.85
CA ASP A 639 -7.92 -17.92 -6.61
C ASP A 639 -9.41 -18.27 -6.44
N ALA A 640 -9.73 -19.43 -5.84
CA ALA A 640 -11.09 -19.84 -5.47
C ALA A 640 -11.08 -20.57 -4.11
N PRO A 641 -12.10 -20.39 -3.24
CA PRO A 641 -12.11 -20.97 -1.90
C PRO A 641 -12.47 -22.47 -1.96
N LEU A 642 -11.51 -23.31 -2.34
CA LEU A 642 -11.68 -24.77 -2.43
C LEU A 642 -11.74 -25.43 -1.05
N VAL A 643 -11.03 -24.86 -0.09
CA VAL A 643 -10.97 -25.30 1.31
C VAL A 643 -11.15 -24.07 2.19
N LEU A 644 -11.77 -24.23 3.36
CA LEU A 644 -11.98 -23.17 4.33
C LEU A 644 -11.36 -23.57 5.66
N THR A 645 -10.37 -22.80 6.12
CA THR A 645 -9.78 -22.92 7.45
C THR A 645 -10.66 -22.19 8.45
N THR A 646 -11.22 -22.91 9.42
CA THR A 646 -12.17 -22.37 10.41
C THR A 646 -11.50 -21.89 11.70
N ARG A 647 -10.34 -22.45 12.05
CA ARG A 647 -9.56 -22.11 13.24
C ARG A 647 -8.11 -21.89 12.86
N LEU A 648 -7.49 -20.86 13.43
CA LEU A 648 -6.08 -20.57 13.19
C LEU A 648 -5.21 -21.19 14.28
N ASP A 649 -4.33 -22.10 13.87
CA ASP A 649 -3.22 -22.59 14.70
C ASP A 649 -1.93 -21.85 14.28
N PRO A 650 -1.33 -21.04 15.17
CA PRO A 650 -0.07 -20.35 14.90
C PRO A 650 1.07 -21.29 14.50
N ASN A 651 1.02 -22.58 14.83
CA ASN A 651 2.05 -23.54 14.39
C ASN A 651 1.99 -23.85 12.89
N GLU A 652 0.82 -23.72 12.27
CA GLU A 652 0.59 -24.05 10.86
C GLU A 652 0.67 -22.83 9.93
N VAL A 653 0.72 -21.61 10.48
CA VAL A 653 0.85 -20.39 9.68
C VAL A 653 2.30 -20.17 9.23
N ASP A 654 2.47 -19.20 8.33
CA ASP A 654 3.78 -18.85 7.80
C ASP A 654 4.77 -18.43 8.90
N LYS A 655 6.05 -18.79 8.74
CA LYS A 655 7.11 -18.57 9.72
C LYS A 655 7.40 -17.10 9.93
N GLU A 656 7.13 -16.24 8.95
CA GLU A 656 7.32 -14.79 9.10
C GLU A 656 6.47 -14.22 10.25
N ALA A 657 5.30 -14.81 10.51
CA ALA A 657 4.48 -14.41 11.64
C ALA A 657 5.07 -14.83 13.00
N HIS A 658 5.98 -15.81 13.03
CA HIS A 658 6.66 -16.24 14.26
C HIS A 658 7.72 -15.25 14.73
N ASN A 659 8.22 -14.40 13.82
CA ASN A 659 9.25 -13.40 14.09
C ASN A 659 8.70 -12.09 14.67
N ILE A 660 7.39 -11.97 14.84
CA ILE A 660 6.76 -10.76 15.37
C ILE A 660 7.13 -10.60 16.85
N ASP A 661 7.70 -9.44 17.17
CA ASP A 661 8.02 -9.00 18.53
C ASP A 661 6.75 -8.54 19.28
N VAL A 662 6.55 -9.01 20.51
CA VAL A 662 5.33 -8.80 21.31
C VAL A 662 5.60 -8.14 22.67
N CYS A 663 6.81 -7.61 22.86
CA CYS A 663 7.21 -6.89 24.08
C CYS A 663 6.61 -5.48 24.17
N SER A 664 6.43 -4.99 25.40
CA SER A 664 6.00 -3.60 25.68
C SER A 664 7.13 -2.57 25.54
N ARG A 665 8.38 -2.99 25.69
CA ARG A 665 9.58 -2.15 25.52
C ARG A 665 10.76 -3.04 25.12
N TYR A 666 11.61 -2.55 24.22
CA TYR A 666 12.85 -3.26 23.88
C TYR A 666 13.89 -3.13 24.99
N PRO A 667 14.63 -4.23 25.29
CA PRO A 667 15.63 -4.22 26.36
C PRO A 667 16.84 -3.36 25.99
N LEU A 668 17.54 -2.84 27.00
CA LEU A 668 18.74 -2.03 26.80
C LEU A 668 19.83 -2.75 26.00
N GLU A 669 19.94 -4.05 26.20
CA GLU A 669 20.93 -4.91 25.55
C GLU A 669 20.74 -4.94 24.04
N PHE A 670 19.49 -4.84 23.57
CA PHE A 670 19.17 -4.72 22.15
C PHE A 670 19.78 -3.46 21.54
N TYR A 671 19.61 -2.30 22.18
CA TYR A 671 20.17 -1.04 21.67
C TYR A 671 21.70 -1.08 21.63
N ARG A 672 22.35 -1.64 22.66
CA ARG A 672 23.81 -1.81 22.71
C ARG A 672 24.34 -2.82 21.69
N ALA A 673 23.56 -3.86 21.37
CA ALA A 673 23.89 -4.83 20.33
C ALA A 673 23.75 -4.22 18.93
N ALA A 674 22.69 -3.43 18.70
CA ALA A 674 22.50 -2.68 17.46
C ALA A 674 23.65 -1.70 17.17
N GLN A 675 24.24 -1.08 18.21
CA GLN A 675 25.45 -0.26 18.07
C GLN A 675 26.67 -1.04 17.53
N LYS A 676 26.74 -2.36 17.78
CA LYS A 676 27.82 -3.25 17.37
C LYS A 676 27.56 -3.98 16.05
N PHE A 677 26.46 -3.69 15.36
CA PHE A 677 26.05 -4.37 14.13
C PHE A 677 25.86 -5.89 14.28
N THR A 678 25.38 -6.34 15.44
CA THR A 678 25.16 -7.77 15.70
C THR A 678 24.12 -8.36 14.76
N ASN A 679 24.23 -9.66 14.48
CA ASN A 679 23.18 -10.37 13.77
C ASN A 679 21.93 -10.41 14.66
N PRO A 680 20.72 -10.14 14.15
CA PRO A 680 19.49 -10.23 14.94
C PRO A 680 19.33 -11.59 15.63
N LYS A 681 19.79 -12.71 15.04
CA LYS A 681 19.69 -14.04 15.65
C LYS A 681 20.47 -14.19 16.96
N ASP A 682 21.56 -13.45 17.13
CA ASP A 682 22.41 -13.55 18.33
C ASP A 682 21.74 -12.95 19.58
N ILE A 683 20.66 -12.18 19.40
CA ILE A 683 19.90 -11.55 20.50
C ILE A 683 18.46 -12.07 20.61
N GLU A 684 18.11 -13.06 19.81
CA GLU A 684 16.76 -13.64 19.73
C GLU A 684 16.26 -14.10 21.11
N ASP A 685 17.14 -14.73 21.91
CA ASP A 685 16.82 -15.22 23.26
C ASP A 685 16.42 -14.11 24.26
N LYS A 686 16.84 -12.86 24.00
CA LYS A 686 16.52 -11.70 24.85
C LYS A 686 15.27 -10.96 24.40
N MET A 687 14.76 -11.30 23.22
CA MET A 687 13.60 -10.68 22.60
C MET A 687 12.37 -11.56 22.81
N ASP A 688 11.26 -10.93 23.17
CA ASP A 688 9.97 -11.62 23.29
C ASP A 688 9.29 -11.65 21.93
N ILE A 689 9.39 -12.79 21.26
CA ILE A 689 8.87 -13.07 19.93
C ILE A 689 7.85 -14.22 19.97
N ILE A 690 6.98 -14.26 18.95
CA ILE A 690 5.92 -15.26 18.87
C ILE A 690 6.45 -16.70 18.86
N SER A 691 7.60 -16.96 18.22
CA SER A 691 8.21 -18.30 18.17
C SER A 691 8.43 -18.91 19.57
N ASN A 692 8.79 -18.07 20.56
CA ASN A 692 9.03 -18.49 21.94
C ASN A 692 7.74 -18.82 22.72
N ARG A 693 6.58 -18.42 22.20
CA ARG A 693 5.26 -18.62 22.83
C ARG A 693 4.45 -19.77 22.20
N LEU A 694 4.91 -20.33 21.07
CA LEU A 694 4.22 -21.40 20.36
C LEU A 694 3.99 -22.62 21.27
N GLY A 695 2.79 -23.19 21.20
CA GLY A 695 2.39 -24.34 22.03
C GLY A 695 1.93 -23.99 23.45
N THR A 696 1.96 -22.70 23.83
CA THR A 696 1.40 -22.21 25.09
C THR A 696 0.09 -21.44 24.85
N CYS A 697 -0.69 -21.16 25.90
CA CYS A 697 -1.90 -20.32 25.79
C CYS A 697 -1.57 -18.89 25.34
N ASP A 698 -0.39 -18.39 25.69
CA ASP A 698 0.08 -17.03 25.39
C ASP A 698 0.40 -16.81 23.90
N GLN A 699 0.27 -17.85 23.05
CA GLN A 699 0.36 -17.71 21.60
C GLN A 699 -0.81 -16.92 20.99
N TYR A 700 -1.93 -16.78 21.72
CA TYR A 700 -3.12 -16.06 21.26
C TYR A 700 -3.38 -14.75 22.02
N GLU A 701 -2.76 -14.58 23.18
CA GLU A 701 -3.12 -13.58 24.19
C GLU A 701 -1.88 -12.85 24.72
N LYS A 702 -2.07 -11.74 25.44
CA LYS A 702 -1.00 -10.95 26.10
C LYS A 702 0.04 -10.41 25.11
N PHE A 703 -0.44 -9.92 23.96
CA PHE A 703 0.44 -9.24 23.02
C PHE A 703 0.61 -7.80 23.49
N MET A 704 1.84 -7.29 23.45
CA MET A 704 2.12 -5.89 23.68
C MET A 704 2.77 -5.27 22.45
N PHE A 705 2.93 -3.96 22.50
CA PHE A 705 3.55 -3.13 21.48
C PHE A 705 4.33 -2.01 22.18
N THR A 706 5.29 -1.41 21.48
CA THR A 706 6.18 -0.40 22.08
C THR A 706 5.70 1.02 21.87
N HIS A 707 5.01 1.31 20.76
CA HIS A 707 4.54 2.65 20.40
C HIS A 707 3.02 2.65 20.19
N ASP A 708 2.32 3.56 20.83
CA ASP A 708 0.89 3.75 20.58
C ASP A 708 0.66 4.68 19.38
N THR A 709 -0.55 4.67 18.86
CA THR A 709 -1.05 5.62 17.86
C THR A 709 -2.41 6.16 18.31
N SER A 710 -2.74 7.42 18.05
CA SER A 710 -4.05 7.96 18.43
C SER A 710 -5.20 7.40 17.59
N ASP A 711 -4.98 7.21 16.29
CA ASP A 711 -5.93 6.62 15.35
C ASP A 711 -5.18 5.81 14.28
N ILE A 712 -5.58 4.55 14.09
CA ILE A 712 -5.03 3.62 13.10
C ILE A 712 -5.28 4.08 11.64
N ALA A 713 -6.19 5.03 11.43
CA ALA A 713 -6.52 5.61 10.14
C ALA A 713 -6.20 7.12 10.04
N CYS A 714 -5.34 7.65 10.94
CA CYS A 714 -4.89 9.04 10.88
C CYS A 714 -4.13 9.35 9.59
N GLY A 715 -4.17 10.61 9.14
CA GLY A 715 -3.53 11.07 7.92
C GLY A 715 -4.43 11.07 6.68
N PRO A 716 -3.83 11.20 5.48
CA PRO A 716 -4.59 11.30 4.23
C PRO A 716 -5.31 9.99 3.89
N VAL A 717 -6.58 10.09 3.49
CA VAL A 717 -7.46 8.92 3.25
C VAL A 717 -7.17 8.24 1.91
N LYS A 718 -6.77 9.01 0.89
CA LYS A 718 -6.50 8.52 -0.47
C LYS A 718 -5.20 9.11 -0.96
N SER A 719 -4.38 8.29 -1.62
CA SER A 719 -3.12 8.78 -2.16
C SER A 719 -3.33 9.79 -3.28
N ALA A 720 -2.46 10.79 -3.34
CA ALA A 720 -2.40 11.76 -4.44
C ALA A 720 -2.28 11.05 -5.80
N TYR A 721 -1.62 9.88 -5.85
CA TYR A 721 -1.52 9.07 -7.06
C TYR A 721 -2.89 8.67 -7.64
N LYS A 722 -3.91 8.47 -6.81
CA LYS A 722 -5.27 8.13 -7.26
C LYS A 722 -6.12 9.36 -7.55
N THR A 723 -5.87 10.48 -6.88
CA THR A 723 -6.63 11.71 -7.09
C THR A 723 -6.19 12.44 -8.36
N LEU A 724 -4.89 12.40 -8.67
CA LEU A 724 -4.33 12.93 -9.92
C LEU A 724 -4.80 12.11 -11.12
N GLY A 725 -5.30 12.80 -12.14
CA GLY A 725 -5.95 12.17 -13.30
C GLY A 725 -4.92 11.76 -14.34
N THR A 726 -4.21 12.74 -14.91
CA THR A 726 -3.32 12.50 -16.03
C THR A 726 -1.93 12.02 -15.59
N MET A 727 -1.22 11.28 -16.45
CA MET A 727 0.16 10.89 -16.16
C MET A 727 1.12 12.08 -16.09
N ILE A 728 0.77 13.20 -16.73
CA ILE A 728 1.57 14.44 -16.72
C ILE A 728 1.53 15.05 -15.33
N GLU A 729 0.32 15.27 -14.80
CA GLU A 729 0.11 15.78 -13.45
C GLU A 729 0.84 14.93 -12.39
N LYS A 730 0.83 13.60 -12.56
CA LYS A 730 1.52 12.68 -11.65
C LYS A 730 3.03 12.85 -11.66
N ILE A 731 3.61 13.18 -12.82
CA ILE A 731 5.05 13.39 -12.95
C ILE A 731 5.44 14.75 -12.42
N ASP A 732 4.66 15.78 -12.75
CA ASP A 732 4.91 17.12 -12.24
C ASP A 732 4.84 17.12 -10.72
N ALA A 733 3.84 16.47 -10.12
CA ALA A 733 3.75 16.31 -8.67
C ALA A 733 4.91 15.47 -8.09
N GLN A 734 5.33 14.39 -8.77
CA GLN A 734 6.49 13.60 -8.35
C GLN A 734 7.80 14.41 -8.36
N LEU A 735 8.02 15.23 -9.39
CA LEU A 735 9.26 16.02 -9.53
C LEU A 735 9.23 17.26 -8.65
N ASN A 736 8.08 17.92 -8.48
CA ASN A 736 7.92 19.01 -7.52
C ASN A 736 8.20 18.54 -6.09
N LEU A 737 7.77 17.33 -5.73
CA LEU A 737 8.13 16.75 -4.44
C LEU A 737 9.65 16.53 -4.33
N ALA A 738 10.30 16.04 -5.40
CA ALA A 738 11.76 15.87 -5.42
C ALA A 738 12.54 17.20 -5.25
N ASP A 739 11.99 18.33 -5.73
CA ASP A 739 12.58 19.67 -5.53
C ASP A 739 12.50 20.14 -4.07
N ILE A 740 11.45 19.74 -3.34
CA ILE A 740 11.21 20.15 -1.95
C ILE A 740 12.05 19.32 -0.97
N LEU A 741 12.33 18.06 -1.29
CA LEU A 741 13.00 17.11 -0.39
C LEU A 741 14.53 17.23 -0.44
N ARG A 742 15.16 17.58 0.70
CA ARG A 742 16.62 17.62 0.83
C ARG A 742 17.31 16.26 0.57
N SER A 743 16.60 15.16 0.84
CA SER A 743 17.07 13.78 0.72
C SER A 743 17.09 13.25 -0.71
N VAL A 744 16.63 14.02 -1.70
CA VAL A 744 16.43 13.58 -3.08
C VAL A 744 17.17 14.54 -4.02
N ASP A 745 17.67 14.01 -5.14
CA ASP A 745 18.19 14.83 -6.24
C ASP A 745 17.19 14.81 -7.39
N ALA A 746 16.55 15.95 -7.64
CA ALA A 746 15.52 16.07 -8.67
C ALA A 746 16.05 15.77 -10.08
N SER A 747 17.31 16.12 -10.38
CA SER A 747 17.94 15.87 -11.68
C SER A 747 18.14 14.38 -11.93
N ASP A 748 18.65 13.65 -10.93
CA ASP A 748 18.83 12.19 -11.02
C ASP A 748 17.48 11.46 -11.04
N VAL A 749 16.48 11.90 -10.26
CA VAL A 749 15.13 11.33 -10.33
C VAL A 749 14.53 11.51 -11.73
N ALA A 750 14.60 12.71 -12.30
CA ALA A 750 14.10 13.01 -13.64
C ALA A 750 14.76 12.09 -14.68
N GLU A 751 16.10 11.97 -14.64
CA GLU A 751 16.83 11.10 -15.55
C GLU A 751 16.42 9.63 -15.40
N ARG A 752 16.25 9.12 -14.18
CA ARG A 752 15.80 7.75 -13.93
C ARG A 752 14.39 7.48 -14.44
N VAL A 753 13.45 8.43 -14.28
CA VAL A 753 12.10 8.31 -14.86
C VAL A 753 12.18 8.19 -16.39
N LEU A 754 13.00 9.04 -17.03
CA LEU A 754 13.17 9.04 -18.47
C LEU A 754 13.73 7.69 -18.98
N ILE A 755 14.79 7.18 -18.34
CA ILE A 755 15.48 5.96 -18.75
C ILE A 755 14.65 4.70 -18.48
N SER A 756 13.98 4.60 -17.33
CA SER A 756 13.34 3.36 -16.91
C SER A 756 11.88 3.23 -17.36
N HIS A 757 11.20 4.35 -17.63
CA HIS A 757 9.78 4.33 -17.99
C HIS A 757 9.52 4.89 -19.39
N PHE A 758 9.98 6.10 -19.70
CA PHE A 758 9.58 6.79 -20.94
C PHE A 758 10.30 6.29 -22.18
N LEU A 759 11.64 6.25 -22.17
CA LEU A 759 12.40 5.76 -23.31
C LEU A 759 12.01 4.32 -23.68
N PRO A 760 11.89 3.35 -22.74
CA PRO A 760 11.49 1.99 -23.08
C PRO A 760 10.08 1.90 -23.67
N ASP A 761 9.13 2.70 -23.18
CA ASP A 761 7.76 2.71 -23.72
C ASP A 761 7.72 3.34 -25.12
N MET A 762 8.43 4.45 -25.36
CA MET A 762 8.51 5.08 -26.68
C MET A 762 9.16 4.16 -27.71
N TYR A 763 10.33 3.57 -27.40
CA TYR A 763 10.98 2.60 -28.29
C TYR A 763 10.12 1.35 -28.50
N GLY A 764 9.47 0.86 -27.44
CA GLY A 764 8.56 -0.28 -27.49
C GLY A 764 7.37 -0.03 -28.41
N ASN A 765 6.71 1.11 -28.27
CA ASN A 765 5.57 1.52 -29.07
C ASN A 765 5.97 1.82 -30.52
N LEU A 766 7.10 2.46 -30.77
CA LEU A 766 7.63 2.71 -32.12
C LEU A 766 7.95 1.39 -32.84
N ARG A 767 8.61 0.45 -32.16
CA ARG A 767 8.92 -0.88 -32.69
C ARG A 767 7.65 -1.72 -32.90
N ALA A 768 6.68 -1.62 -31.99
CA ALA A 768 5.40 -2.29 -32.14
C ALA A 768 4.61 -1.71 -33.32
N PHE A 769 4.64 -0.39 -33.50
CA PHE A 769 3.96 0.31 -34.59
C PHE A 769 4.46 -0.14 -35.97
N SER A 770 5.76 -0.33 -36.15
CA SER A 770 6.32 -0.81 -37.43
C SER A 770 6.05 -2.28 -37.72
N ARG A 771 5.80 -3.10 -36.69
CA ARG A 771 5.59 -4.56 -36.80
C ARG A 771 4.14 -5.01 -36.68
N GLN A 772 3.23 -4.07 -36.44
CA GLN A 772 1.86 -4.39 -36.06
C GLN A 772 1.05 -5.05 -37.17
N GLY A 773 0.07 -5.84 -36.76
CA GLY A 773 -1.03 -6.25 -37.63
C GLY A 773 -2.16 -5.23 -37.63
N THR A 774 -3.17 -5.50 -38.43
CA THR A 774 -4.41 -4.74 -38.47
C THR A 774 -5.56 -5.53 -37.88
N ARG A 775 -6.58 -4.83 -37.37
CA ARG A 775 -7.78 -5.43 -36.78
C ARG A 775 -9.03 -4.82 -37.41
N CYS A 776 -10.04 -5.65 -37.65
CA CYS A 776 -11.37 -5.17 -37.98
C CYS A 776 -12.15 -4.74 -36.73
N LEU A 777 -12.78 -3.56 -36.75
CA LEU A 777 -13.62 -3.07 -35.65
C LEU A 777 -14.90 -3.88 -35.46
N LYS A 778 -15.49 -4.42 -36.54
CA LYS A 778 -16.79 -5.09 -36.52
C LYS A 778 -16.69 -6.55 -36.06
N CYS A 779 -15.81 -7.35 -36.68
CA CYS A 779 -15.68 -8.78 -36.39
C CYS A 779 -14.46 -9.12 -35.51
N GLY A 780 -13.59 -8.16 -35.19
CA GLY A 780 -12.39 -8.39 -34.38
C GLY A 780 -11.30 -9.22 -35.05
N ALA A 781 -11.47 -9.62 -36.31
CA ALA A 781 -10.48 -10.39 -37.05
C ALA A 781 -9.17 -9.61 -37.16
N LYS A 782 -8.05 -10.30 -36.89
CA LYS A 782 -6.70 -9.76 -36.98
C LYS A 782 -6.05 -10.23 -38.27
N PHE A 783 -5.46 -9.31 -39.02
CA PHE A 783 -4.72 -9.59 -40.23
C PHE A 783 -3.26 -9.16 -40.04
N ARG A 784 -2.33 -10.00 -40.46
CA ARG A 784 -0.90 -9.66 -40.40
C ARG A 784 -0.55 -8.46 -41.29
N ARG A 785 -1.24 -8.31 -42.42
CA ARG A 785 -1.09 -7.20 -43.37
C ARG A 785 -2.44 -6.54 -43.62
N PRO A 786 -2.50 -5.23 -43.88
CA PRO A 786 -3.75 -4.59 -44.32
C PRO A 786 -4.21 -5.20 -45.65
N PRO A 787 -5.49 -5.55 -45.80
CA PRO A 787 -6.03 -5.93 -47.10
C PRO A 787 -6.01 -4.71 -48.02
N LEU A 788 -5.57 -4.90 -49.28
CA LEU A 788 -5.47 -3.80 -50.27
C LEU A 788 -6.80 -3.09 -50.54
N THR A 789 -7.91 -3.79 -50.32
CA THR A 789 -9.27 -3.23 -50.45
C THR A 789 -9.65 -2.27 -49.31
N GLY A 790 -8.86 -2.19 -48.23
CA GLY A 790 -9.18 -1.43 -47.02
C GLY A 790 -10.36 -1.98 -46.20
N LYS A 791 -11.00 -3.04 -46.67
CA LYS A 791 -12.17 -3.69 -46.05
C LYS A 791 -11.80 -5.07 -45.51
N CYS A 792 -12.47 -5.48 -44.44
CA CYS A 792 -12.25 -6.78 -43.84
C CYS A 792 -12.80 -7.93 -44.70
N ASN A 793 -11.95 -8.90 -45.08
CA ASN A 793 -12.35 -10.07 -45.88
C ASN A 793 -13.34 -11.02 -45.19
N LYS A 794 -13.49 -10.95 -43.86
CA LYS A 794 -14.43 -11.83 -43.11
C LYS A 794 -15.84 -11.26 -43.04
N CYS A 795 -15.99 -9.94 -43.01
CA CYS A 795 -17.29 -9.30 -42.84
C CYS A 795 -17.64 -8.32 -43.97
N ASN A 796 -16.80 -8.26 -45.02
CA ASN A 796 -16.84 -7.46 -46.25
C ASN A 796 -17.06 -5.93 -46.13
N ASN A 797 -17.41 -5.43 -44.95
CA ASN A 797 -17.83 -4.05 -44.71
C ASN A 797 -17.23 -3.43 -43.44
N GLY A 798 -16.27 -4.12 -42.81
CA GLY A 798 -15.65 -3.63 -41.58
C GLY A 798 -14.37 -2.84 -41.86
N LYS A 799 -14.28 -1.61 -41.34
CA LYS A 799 -13.05 -0.80 -41.38
C LYS A 799 -11.93 -1.53 -40.65
N VAL A 800 -10.78 -1.62 -41.32
CA VAL A 800 -9.56 -2.22 -40.80
C VAL A 800 -8.70 -1.10 -40.24
N ILE A 801 -8.34 -1.20 -38.97
CA ILE A 801 -7.53 -0.20 -38.26
C ILE A 801 -6.22 -0.82 -37.79
N LEU A 802 -5.21 0.03 -37.60
CA LEU A 802 -3.99 -0.31 -36.89
C LEU A 802 -4.32 -0.63 -35.42
N THR A 803 -3.50 -1.48 -34.81
CA THR A 803 -3.65 -1.89 -33.41
C THR A 803 -2.96 -0.93 -32.45
N VAL A 804 -1.88 -0.30 -32.90
CA VAL A 804 -1.13 0.77 -32.26
C VAL A 804 -1.30 2.02 -33.12
N HIS A 805 -1.80 3.09 -32.52
CA HIS A 805 -2.02 4.37 -33.18
C HIS A 805 -0.80 5.29 -33.02
N GLU A 806 -0.62 6.24 -33.93
CA GLU A 806 0.44 7.26 -33.86
C GLU A 806 0.46 8.00 -32.51
N GLY A 807 -0.72 8.39 -32.01
CA GLY A 807 -0.82 9.08 -30.71
C GLY A 807 -0.28 8.28 -29.53
N ALA A 808 -0.24 6.94 -29.61
CA ALA A 808 0.39 6.11 -28.58
C ALA A 808 1.93 6.22 -28.61
N VAL A 809 2.52 6.44 -29.79
CA VAL A 809 3.97 6.63 -29.96
C VAL A 809 4.39 8.03 -29.52
N LYS A 810 3.63 9.07 -29.90
CA LYS A 810 3.92 10.47 -29.56
C LYS A 810 3.59 10.86 -28.11
N LYS A 811 2.87 10.01 -27.37
CA LYS A 811 2.28 10.31 -26.05
C LYS A 811 3.25 10.97 -25.04
N TYR A 812 4.50 10.52 -24.99
CA TYR A 812 5.48 10.95 -23.98
C TYR A 812 6.61 11.84 -24.52
N LEU A 813 6.63 12.13 -25.83
CA LEU A 813 7.76 12.80 -26.46
C LEU A 813 7.94 14.23 -25.94
N ASP A 814 6.87 15.04 -26.01
CA ASP A 814 6.90 16.45 -25.60
C ASP A 814 7.22 16.62 -24.10
N ILE A 815 6.71 15.71 -23.28
CA ILE A 815 6.96 15.70 -21.83
C ILE A 815 8.43 15.34 -21.57
N SER A 816 8.96 14.34 -22.27
CA SER A 816 10.35 13.92 -22.12
C SER A 816 11.32 15.05 -22.46
N MET A 817 11.04 15.81 -23.53
CA MET A 817 11.82 16.99 -23.91
C MET A 817 11.77 18.07 -22.82
N LYS A 818 10.56 18.47 -22.39
CA LYS A 818 10.38 19.47 -21.32
C LYS A 818 11.10 19.10 -20.01
N VAL A 819 10.98 17.84 -19.58
CA VAL A 819 11.63 17.36 -18.35
C VAL A 819 13.16 17.35 -18.52
N SER A 820 13.66 16.94 -19.68
CA SER A 820 15.10 16.91 -19.95
C SER A 820 15.75 18.29 -19.92
N GLU A 821 15.05 19.31 -20.42
CA GLU A 821 15.49 20.71 -20.40
C GLU A 821 15.41 21.31 -18.99
N LYS A 822 14.26 21.16 -18.32
CA LYS A 822 14.01 21.75 -16.99
C LYS A 822 15.00 21.25 -15.94
N TYR A 823 15.28 19.95 -15.88
CA TYR A 823 16.10 19.35 -14.81
C TYR A 823 17.56 19.12 -15.22
N ASN A 824 17.96 19.63 -16.38
CA ASN A 824 19.32 19.53 -16.92
C ASN A 824 19.93 18.11 -16.83
N VAL A 825 19.21 17.11 -17.36
CA VAL A 825 19.64 15.71 -17.36
C VAL A 825 20.90 15.49 -18.21
N SER A 826 21.55 14.33 -18.08
CA SER A 826 22.79 14.03 -18.82
C SER A 826 22.66 14.26 -20.33
N SER A 827 23.75 14.71 -20.95
CA SER A 827 23.83 14.96 -22.39
C SER A 827 23.49 13.73 -23.21
N TYR A 828 23.87 12.54 -22.74
CA TYR A 828 23.54 11.28 -23.36
C TYR A 828 22.03 11.03 -23.39
N THR A 829 21.33 11.27 -22.28
CA THR A 829 19.87 11.08 -22.21
C THR A 829 19.13 12.10 -23.09
N LYS A 830 19.59 13.35 -23.13
CA LYS A 830 19.06 14.38 -24.05
C LYS A 830 19.18 13.96 -25.51
N GLN A 831 20.38 13.57 -25.95
CA GLN A 831 20.62 13.11 -27.32
C GLN A 831 19.75 11.91 -27.70
N ARG A 832 19.49 10.98 -26.77
CA ARG A 832 18.59 9.85 -27.04
C ARG A 832 17.15 10.28 -27.27
N ILE A 833 16.66 11.26 -26.52
CA ILE A 833 15.31 11.80 -26.71
C ILE A 833 15.22 12.51 -28.07
N ASP A 834 16.23 13.32 -28.42
CA ASP A 834 16.28 14.02 -29.70
C ASP A 834 16.31 13.04 -30.89
N LEU A 835 17.10 11.97 -30.80
CA LEU A 835 17.14 10.92 -31.82
C LEU A 835 15.77 10.24 -32.00
N ILE A 836 15.07 9.91 -30.91
CA ILE A 836 13.72 9.35 -30.99
C ILE A 836 12.75 10.35 -31.60
N ALA A 837 12.88 11.64 -31.26
CA ALA A 837 12.05 12.69 -31.84
C ALA A 837 12.23 12.75 -33.36
N LEU A 838 13.47 12.66 -33.84
CA LEU A 838 13.80 12.59 -35.26
C LEU A 838 13.25 11.32 -35.92
N ASP A 839 13.40 10.15 -35.30
CA ASP A 839 12.85 8.88 -35.81
C ASP A 839 11.33 8.93 -35.95
N ILE A 840 10.63 9.49 -34.94
CA ILE A 840 9.18 9.66 -34.95
C ILE A 840 8.77 10.64 -36.06
N LYS A 841 9.45 11.79 -36.18
CA LYS A 841 9.17 12.76 -37.24
C LYS A 841 9.36 12.14 -38.62
N SER A 842 10.49 11.46 -38.85
CA SER A 842 10.79 10.81 -40.13
C SER A 842 9.78 9.72 -40.51
N LEU A 843 9.18 9.03 -39.53
CA LEU A 843 8.23 7.95 -39.79
C LEU A 843 6.80 8.44 -40.07
N PHE A 844 6.39 9.58 -39.52
CA PHE A 844 5.02 10.08 -39.62
C PHE A 844 4.84 11.34 -40.48
N GLU A 845 5.87 12.19 -40.58
CA GLU A 845 5.83 13.38 -41.43
C GLU A 845 6.23 13.01 -42.85
N ASN A 846 5.30 13.19 -43.79
CA ASN A 846 5.60 13.16 -45.21
C ASN A 846 5.88 14.61 -45.64
N ASP A 847 7.08 14.89 -46.16
CA ASP A 847 7.48 16.23 -46.62
C ASP A 847 6.57 16.79 -47.73
N GLN A 848 5.79 15.95 -48.40
CA GLN A 848 4.83 16.37 -49.44
C GLN A 848 3.49 16.90 -48.91
N SER A 849 3.19 16.76 -47.61
CA SER A 849 1.89 17.13 -47.03
C SER A 849 2.03 17.82 -45.67
N LYS A 850 2.88 18.85 -45.57
CA LYS A 850 2.99 19.69 -44.37
C LYS A 850 1.90 20.77 -44.38
N GLN A 851 1.00 20.72 -43.41
CA GLN A 851 0.11 21.85 -43.09
C GLN A 851 0.91 22.83 -42.24
N MET A 852 1.44 23.88 -42.87
CA MET A 852 2.22 24.91 -42.18
C MET A 852 1.29 25.86 -41.40
N GLY A 853 1.68 26.23 -40.19
CA GLY A 853 1.00 27.25 -39.42
C GLY A 853 1.27 28.64 -39.98
N LEU A 854 0.36 29.60 -39.78
CA LEU A 854 0.58 31.00 -40.18
C LEU A 854 1.85 31.62 -39.55
N SER A 855 2.25 31.14 -38.37
CA SER A 855 3.48 31.52 -37.67
C SER A 855 4.76 30.97 -38.29
N ASP A 856 4.68 29.94 -39.13
CA ASP A 856 5.84 29.40 -39.86
C ASP A 856 6.07 30.15 -41.20
N PHE A 857 5.11 31.00 -41.59
CA PHE A 857 5.17 31.86 -42.77
C PHE A 857 5.56 33.31 -42.46
N MET A 858 5.35 33.75 -41.21
CA MET A 858 5.82 35.05 -40.70
C MET A 858 7.23 34.91 -40.15
#